data_AF-A0A6J5ILE2-F1
#
_entry.id   AF-A0A6J5ILE2-F1
#
_cell.length_a   1.000
_cell.length_b   1.000
_cell.length_c   1.000
_cell.angle_alpha   90.00
_cell.angle_beta   90.00
_cell.angle_gamma   90.00
#
_symmetry.space_group_name_H-M   'P 1'
#
loop_
_entity.id
_entity.type
_entity.pdbx_description
1 polymer ?
#
loop_
_entity_poly.entity_id
_entity_poly.type
_entity_poly.pdbx_seq_one_letter_code
_entity_poly.pdbx_strand_id
1 'polypeptide(L)'
;MQSGNQHNEALAIGTFAEALRSGAPIVAILGQTAGWSNGVRDPVLRLALQKAEREGNGWSDLLSREALPADFYQWVAERFSRRTPSESLATIADIPLSAVFTSSIDPGLPGLFGSNGREPEPILLGQPVPAEIRSIRRPPLFYLFGRAGAGTPELEPPITRQALAQRRLLHSSQMLLNVKDSATALGLIVIDGYSAKMDWLAAEDLLAAISGAPKNGVIWFGEDDLEGDNAETLHDLIEARIVIRGDRSLGETYALLRASGDIASPERWDEPELISLHSGQNLVISPHLRLMVEATAQIVDNSWTGFLPPFEGVLESSAFHSFHAANIGPRALVEGIRRGYAFKRDFEDDLYLKVEKALSKHHDQKGALVLHGQSGTGKTVAMGRLAIRARAEAKVAVLMVSGTRIPLPGDVSPFLEVVARFDGVTLLIIDANNPSQRYDDLLAALRSSGHKVVVVGTSYRLDDEDSNPLLTCARSSLSRGEQAKLGDLMSKFARSSNYDVKTDHALAKFYWSLPESRGGIADGLSKEARALETALRIKGTRPRRKMDLGALAVALVAAGYGEPEEAFFPPSFPASEIDLTSPAARVIDYVMTTSRLYRAVPINLLLRTVLLQKDDEILISVDVETLRDLFVGEDMFRWQYGGKDESELLVSARLQLEAELVCNRRLGTPHAEATRIIELISKAYNASREDGEESHFVTEIVFALGPDGPAGERYKDAYLDVARCLTDLRKKNGVLNARLILQESALRRAYVRTHDLAPDKKAMALVEATQAVDYALTAIDVTGSNRLYAAKRTKEYLLTERAATYGYLALDSAQTNNDDNVVWSSYRAARDAIRVASGRVSSYQPLDISLWVPIRVLREAPRLPEVQRAELLADIRATLDVVDPTTLPKDQAILFNKQRVAASELLQDVKLSEAAFSALEAVGSAVGFYLKARAMAPTRPLYGETGDADAVRSAERTIAYLMSVYEKVSHDPRCLQLLIAMEWLKATGRWIFRGLRQPIPFDLNARERIRTFIADLRLSDPEAFSPQYRYLEAVLTWLDGDPKQAMASWRNLARDTEYVDARRVVNRNTISDATGKPIVFSGVIVKALGPGRWSLRVPELDRDVDLQETDFPRTEIALGRTVRNFSISFNYRGTIADVFHHRGQ
;
A
#
# COMPACT_ATOMS: atom_id res chain seq x y z
N MET A 1 23.42 -22.32 52.47
CA MET A 1 23.01 -21.52 51.30
C MET A 1 22.68 -20.07 51.68
N GLN A 2 21.82 -19.76 52.66
CA GLN A 2 21.51 -18.37 53.04
C GLN A 2 22.70 -17.51 53.54
N SER A 3 23.71 -18.09 54.20
CA SER A 3 24.92 -17.35 54.62
C SER A 3 25.94 -17.11 53.50
N GLY A 4 25.88 -17.89 52.41
CA GLY A 4 26.76 -17.74 51.24
C GLY A 4 26.30 -16.63 50.29
N ASN A 5 24.97 -16.53 50.05
CA ASN A 5 24.40 -15.46 49.23
C ASN A 5 24.62 -14.07 49.84
N GLN A 6 24.45 -13.91 51.16
CA GLN A 6 24.70 -12.62 51.82
C GLN A 6 26.16 -12.16 51.72
N HIS A 7 27.11 -13.11 51.69
CA HIS A 7 28.53 -12.79 51.53
C HIS A 7 28.86 -12.37 50.09
N ASN A 8 28.32 -13.07 49.09
CA ASN A 8 28.50 -12.75 47.68
C ASN A 8 27.84 -11.41 47.31
N GLU A 9 26.65 -11.14 47.86
CA GLU A 9 25.94 -9.86 47.68
C GLU A 9 26.75 -8.69 48.26
N ALA A 10 27.25 -8.82 49.50
CA ALA A 10 28.09 -7.79 50.11
C ALA A 10 29.39 -7.56 49.31
N LEU A 11 29.97 -8.64 48.77
CA LEU A 11 31.16 -8.58 47.91
C LEU A 11 30.87 -7.89 46.57
N ALA A 12 29.72 -8.17 45.94
CA ALA A 12 29.28 -7.53 44.70
C ALA A 12 29.09 -6.02 44.89
N ILE A 13 28.33 -5.62 45.92
CA ILE A 13 28.10 -4.22 46.27
C ILE A 13 29.43 -3.51 46.57
N GLY A 14 30.31 -4.13 47.36
CA GLY A 14 31.62 -3.58 47.71
C GLY A 14 32.54 -3.39 46.50
N THR A 15 32.61 -4.39 45.62
CA THR A 15 33.44 -4.35 44.40
C THR A 15 32.93 -3.30 43.43
N PHE A 16 31.60 -3.21 43.24
CA PHE A 16 31.00 -2.19 42.38
C PHE A 16 31.22 -0.77 42.93
N ALA A 17 31.08 -0.58 44.24
CA ALA A 17 31.37 0.71 44.89
C ALA A 17 32.86 1.09 44.80
N GLU A 18 33.78 0.13 44.88
CA GLU A 18 35.20 0.38 44.67
C GLU A 18 35.53 0.79 43.22
N ALA A 19 34.95 0.10 42.23
CA ALA A 19 35.12 0.47 40.82
C ALA A 19 34.61 1.89 40.53
N LEU A 20 33.44 2.25 41.08
CA LEU A 20 32.89 3.61 40.96
C LEU A 20 33.76 4.67 41.65
N ARG A 21 34.34 4.37 42.82
CA ARG A 21 35.21 5.31 43.56
C ARG A 21 36.60 5.48 42.95
N SER A 22 37.12 4.44 42.31
CA SER A 22 38.45 4.43 41.69
C SER A 22 38.45 4.98 40.25
N GLY A 23 37.27 5.27 39.68
CA GLY A 23 37.15 5.71 38.29
C GLY A 23 37.55 4.62 37.29
N ALA A 24 37.48 3.35 37.68
CA ALA A 24 37.79 2.23 36.81
C ALA A 24 36.83 2.19 35.60
N PRO A 25 37.27 1.78 34.40
CA PRO A 25 36.37 1.62 33.27
C PRO A 25 35.29 0.58 33.59
N ILE A 26 34.03 1.00 33.66
CA ILE A 26 32.90 0.09 33.83
C ILE A 26 32.28 -0.18 32.46
N VAL A 27 32.15 -1.45 32.08
CA VAL A 27 31.52 -1.88 30.83
C VAL A 27 30.27 -2.67 31.18
N ALA A 28 29.13 -2.32 30.59
CA ALA A 28 27.88 -3.03 30.82
C ALA A 28 27.56 -4.01 29.69
N ILE A 29 27.13 -5.21 30.05
CA ILE A 29 26.41 -6.13 29.18
C ILE A 29 24.95 -6.16 29.67
N LEU A 30 24.05 -5.54 28.89
CA LEU A 30 22.65 -5.39 29.24
C LEU A 30 21.79 -6.31 28.38
N GLY A 31 21.18 -7.30 29.02
CA GLY A 31 20.24 -8.18 28.36
C GLY A 31 18.89 -7.51 28.05
N GLN A 32 17.98 -8.23 27.41
CA GLN A 32 16.69 -7.72 26.96
C GLN A 32 15.71 -7.41 28.10
N THR A 33 15.94 -7.93 29.31
CA THR A 33 15.14 -7.60 30.50
C THR A 33 15.79 -6.52 31.36
N ALA A 34 16.89 -5.89 30.92
CA ALA A 34 17.56 -4.85 31.71
C ALA A 34 16.59 -3.71 32.10
N GLY A 35 16.53 -3.41 33.40
CA GLY A 35 15.60 -2.45 33.99
C GLY A 35 14.14 -2.93 34.10
N TRP A 36 13.81 -4.15 33.71
CA TRP A 36 12.48 -4.76 33.85
C TRP A 36 12.56 -5.96 34.80
N SER A 37 11.75 -5.98 35.84
CA SER A 37 11.76 -7.05 36.86
C SER A 37 10.69 -8.10 36.59
N ASN A 38 10.78 -9.27 37.26
CA ASN A 38 9.80 -10.36 37.16
C ASN A 38 8.34 -9.93 37.45
N GLY A 39 8.14 -8.81 38.17
CA GLY A 39 6.81 -8.24 38.46
C GLY A 39 6.30 -7.20 37.46
N VAL A 40 7.17 -6.56 36.67
CA VAL A 40 6.82 -5.52 35.68
C VAL A 40 7.44 -5.88 34.34
N ARG A 41 6.66 -6.59 33.51
CA ARG A 41 7.09 -7.01 32.17
C ARG A 41 7.11 -5.84 31.20
N ASP A 42 8.05 -5.88 30.26
CA ASP A 42 8.11 -4.91 29.16
C ASP A 42 6.78 -4.94 28.36
N PRO A 43 6.01 -3.83 28.34
CA PRO A 43 4.73 -3.79 27.64
C PRO A 43 4.91 -3.93 26.12
N VAL A 44 6.07 -3.59 25.58
CA VAL A 44 6.37 -3.71 24.14
C VAL A 44 6.54 -5.17 23.75
N LEU A 45 7.22 -5.98 24.57
CA LEU A 45 7.36 -7.42 24.34
C LEU A 45 6.00 -8.11 24.27
N ARG A 46 5.09 -7.80 25.21
CA ARG A 46 3.73 -8.37 25.22
C ARG A 46 2.98 -8.05 23.91
N LEU A 47 3.04 -6.80 23.47
CA LEU A 47 2.40 -6.38 22.21
C LEU A 47 3.08 -7.00 20.99
N ALA A 48 4.40 -7.16 21.00
CA ALA A 48 5.16 -7.81 19.95
C ALA A 48 4.80 -9.30 19.80
N LEU A 49 4.70 -10.04 20.91
CA LEU A 49 4.25 -11.43 20.92
C LEU A 49 2.81 -11.57 20.40
N GLN A 50 1.90 -10.70 20.87
CA GLN A 50 0.51 -10.67 20.37
C GLN A 50 0.45 -10.39 18.86
N LYS A 51 1.22 -9.41 18.37
CA LYS A 51 1.26 -9.04 16.94
C LYS A 51 1.89 -10.14 16.07
N ALA A 52 2.84 -10.88 16.62
CA ALA A 52 3.46 -12.02 15.95
C ALA A 52 2.62 -13.31 16.04
N GLU A 53 1.49 -13.28 16.76
CA GLU A 53 0.64 -14.43 17.08
C GLU A 53 1.44 -15.55 17.77
N ARG A 54 2.29 -15.17 18.73
CA ARG A 54 3.17 -16.09 19.47
C ARG A 54 2.87 -16.04 20.96
N GLU A 55 2.92 -17.21 21.57
CA GLU A 55 2.89 -17.36 23.02
C GLU A 55 4.32 -17.41 23.55
N GLY A 56 4.55 -16.79 24.71
CA GLY A 56 5.87 -16.71 25.28
C GLY A 56 5.98 -15.66 26.38
N ASN A 57 7.14 -15.63 27.02
CA ASN A 57 7.47 -14.67 28.06
C ASN A 57 8.78 -13.91 27.76
N GLY A 58 9.54 -14.35 26.75
CA GLY A 58 10.81 -13.74 26.34
C GLY A 58 10.80 -13.29 24.89
N TRP A 59 11.83 -12.54 24.51
CA TRP A 59 12.06 -12.13 23.13
C TRP A 59 12.59 -13.28 22.27
N SER A 60 13.23 -14.29 22.86
CA SER A 60 13.60 -15.54 22.19
C SER A 60 12.38 -16.26 21.59
N ASP A 61 11.21 -16.17 22.24
CA ASP A 61 9.94 -16.74 21.78
C ASP A 61 9.41 -16.03 20.50
N LEU A 62 9.89 -14.81 20.23
CA LEU A 62 9.57 -14.05 19.02
C LEU A 62 10.23 -14.63 17.76
N LEU A 63 11.14 -15.60 17.84
CA LEU A 63 11.83 -16.17 16.67
C LEU A 63 11.53 -17.67 16.51
N SER A 64 10.93 -18.02 15.38
CA SER A 64 10.51 -19.37 15.03
C SER A 64 11.05 -19.76 13.64
N ARG A 65 10.56 -20.88 13.10
CA ARG A 65 10.83 -21.26 11.70
C ARG A 65 10.12 -20.33 10.72
N GLU A 66 8.97 -19.79 11.12
CA GLU A 66 8.22 -18.82 10.32
C GLU A 66 8.80 -17.42 10.53
N ALA A 67 9.10 -16.75 9.42
CA ALA A 67 9.64 -15.41 9.44
C ALA A 67 8.60 -14.41 9.94
N LEU A 68 9.05 -13.45 10.74
CA LEU A 68 8.25 -12.27 11.04
C LEU A 68 7.98 -11.45 9.76
N PRO A 69 6.86 -10.71 9.70
CA PRO A 69 6.59 -9.77 8.61
C PRO A 69 7.73 -8.76 8.42
N ALA A 70 8.00 -8.36 7.18
CA ALA A 70 9.13 -7.47 6.86
C ALA A 70 9.08 -6.10 7.56
N ASP A 71 7.89 -5.60 7.87
CA ASP A 71 7.62 -4.33 8.55
C ASP A 71 7.43 -4.46 10.07
N PHE A 72 7.61 -5.67 10.62
CA PHE A 72 7.39 -5.94 12.04
C PHE A 72 8.24 -5.03 12.95
N TYR A 73 9.54 -4.87 12.65
CA TYR A 73 10.42 -4.04 13.49
C TYR A 73 10.23 -2.53 13.27
N GLN A 74 9.62 -2.11 12.15
CA GLN A 74 9.15 -0.72 11.99
C GLN A 74 7.95 -0.46 12.91
N TRP A 75 7.05 -1.43 13.02
CA TRP A 75 5.91 -1.38 13.94
C TRP A 75 6.34 -1.38 15.41
N VAL A 76 7.32 -2.22 15.78
CA VAL A 76 7.87 -2.29 17.15
C VAL A 76 8.55 -0.97 17.54
N ALA A 77 9.28 -0.32 16.63
CA ALA A 77 9.94 0.96 16.90
C ALA A 77 8.95 2.07 17.33
N GLU A 78 7.76 2.14 16.72
CA GLU A 78 6.72 3.08 17.13
C GLU A 78 6.26 2.82 18.58
N ARG A 79 6.20 1.55 19.00
CA ARG A 79 5.78 1.17 20.37
C ARG A 79 6.86 1.50 21.40
N PHE A 80 8.13 1.27 21.08
CA PHE A 80 9.23 1.75 21.92
C PHE A 80 9.19 3.27 22.09
N SER A 81 8.90 4.01 21.02
CA SER A 81 8.84 5.48 21.07
C SER A 81 7.70 6.05 21.93
N ARG A 82 6.71 5.23 22.28
CA ARG A 82 5.58 5.54 23.17
C ARG A 82 5.74 4.97 24.57
N ARG A 83 6.75 4.11 24.77
CA ARG A 83 7.03 3.49 26.06
C ARG A 83 7.77 4.48 26.95
N THR A 84 7.24 4.70 28.15
CA THR A 84 7.97 5.36 29.23
C THR A 84 9.02 4.39 29.80
N PRO A 85 10.31 4.77 29.88
CA PRO A 85 11.34 3.90 30.46
C PRO A 85 11.04 3.62 31.94
N SER A 86 11.42 2.44 32.43
CA SER A 86 11.28 2.10 33.85
C SER A 86 12.26 2.90 34.71
N GLU A 87 11.95 3.08 35.99
CA GLU A 87 12.82 3.77 36.95
C GLU A 87 14.20 3.08 37.07
N SER A 88 14.21 1.74 37.06
CA SER A 88 15.45 0.96 37.09
C SER A 88 16.29 1.18 35.83
N LEU A 89 15.67 1.19 34.63
CA LEU A 89 16.40 1.46 33.39
C LEU A 89 16.95 2.89 33.33
N ALA A 90 16.20 3.88 33.82
CA ALA A 90 16.68 5.25 33.94
C ALA A 90 17.86 5.36 34.93
N THR A 91 17.81 4.60 36.02
CA THR A 91 18.90 4.53 37.01
C THR A 91 20.15 3.87 36.44
N ILE A 92 20.01 2.78 35.68
CA ILE A 92 21.12 2.13 34.96
C ILE A 92 21.75 3.11 33.97
N ALA A 93 20.91 3.88 33.26
CA ALA A 93 21.39 4.85 32.31
C ALA A 93 22.31 5.88 32.97
N ASP A 94 22.04 6.33 34.19
CA ASP A 94 22.85 7.30 34.94
C ASP A 94 24.23 6.79 35.41
N ILE A 95 24.50 5.49 35.33
CA ILE A 95 25.80 4.91 35.68
C ILE A 95 26.87 5.41 34.68
N PRO A 96 28.08 5.81 35.13
CA PRO A 96 29.18 6.27 34.26
C PRO A 96 29.84 5.11 33.48
N LEU A 97 29.07 4.48 32.59
CA LEU A 97 29.51 3.37 31.76
C LEU A 97 30.42 3.85 30.62
N SER A 98 31.52 3.13 30.40
CA SER A 98 32.54 3.41 29.38
C SER A 98 32.19 2.80 28.02
N ALA A 99 31.39 1.73 28.03
CA ALA A 99 30.84 1.07 26.85
C ALA A 99 29.62 0.25 27.29
N VAL A 100 28.65 0.07 26.39
CA VAL A 100 27.44 -0.70 26.64
C VAL A 100 27.24 -1.70 25.50
N PHE A 101 27.18 -2.98 25.83
CA PHE A 101 26.82 -4.06 24.92
C PHE A 101 25.43 -4.53 25.25
N THR A 102 24.50 -4.50 24.30
CA THR A 102 23.11 -4.88 24.58
C THR A 102 22.51 -5.78 23.53
N SER A 103 21.73 -6.76 24.01
CA SER A 103 20.85 -7.58 23.18
C SER A 103 19.49 -6.92 22.94
N SER A 104 19.18 -5.82 23.64
CA SER A 104 18.00 -5.00 23.42
C SER A 104 18.01 -4.39 22.02
N ILE A 105 16.82 -4.29 21.42
CA ILE A 105 16.61 -3.68 20.10
C ILE A 105 15.95 -2.30 20.20
N ASP A 106 15.83 -1.76 21.42
CA ASP A 106 15.15 -0.49 21.69
C ASP A 106 15.90 0.69 21.06
N PRO A 107 15.29 1.41 20.10
CA PRO A 107 15.91 2.56 19.45
C PRO A 107 16.01 3.80 20.36
N GLY A 108 15.36 3.80 21.53
CA GLY A 108 15.37 4.90 22.51
C GLY A 108 16.58 4.91 23.46
N LEU A 109 17.34 3.81 23.56
CA LEU A 109 18.50 3.71 24.47
C LEU A 109 19.56 4.80 24.28
N PRO A 110 19.96 5.23 23.06
CA PRO A 110 20.94 6.29 22.91
C PRO A 110 20.45 7.60 23.52
N GLY A 111 19.15 7.90 23.38
CA GLY A 111 18.56 9.07 24.03
C GLY A 111 18.57 8.96 25.56
N LEU A 112 18.36 7.76 26.09
CA LEU A 112 18.34 7.50 27.54
C LEU A 112 19.74 7.55 28.16
N PHE A 113 20.74 6.92 27.54
CA PHE A 113 22.15 6.96 27.97
C PHE A 113 22.84 8.31 27.72
N GLY A 114 22.18 9.23 26.99
CA GLY A 114 22.63 10.61 26.79
C GLY A 114 22.44 11.54 28.00
N SER A 115 21.99 11.02 29.16
CA SER A 115 21.83 11.84 30.37
C SER A 115 23.19 12.38 30.88
N ASN A 116 23.16 13.50 31.60
CA ASN A 116 24.34 14.13 32.23
C ASN A 116 25.43 14.59 31.24
N GLY A 117 25.04 15.00 30.02
CA GLY A 117 25.95 15.55 29.01
C GLY A 117 26.71 14.50 28.17
N ARG A 118 26.31 13.24 28.25
CA ARG A 118 26.88 12.16 27.44
C ARG A 118 26.32 12.14 26.02
N GLU A 119 27.14 11.69 25.08
CA GLU A 119 26.79 11.53 23.66
C GLU A 119 27.02 10.08 23.22
N PRO A 120 26.16 9.12 23.63
CA PRO A 120 26.35 7.72 23.27
C PRO A 120 26.32 7.51 21.76
N GLU A 121 27.23 6.67 21.26
CA GLU A 121 27.35 6.35 19.85
C GLU A 121 26.78 4.96 19.55
N PRO A 122 25.67 4.83 18.81
CA PRO A 122 25.09 3.53 18.51
C PRO A 122 25.92 2.77 17.46
N ILE A 123 26.41 1.59 17.82
CA ILE A 123 27.18 0.70 16.95
C ILE A 123 26.29 -0.48 16.53
N LEU A 124 25.95 -0.54 15.24
CA LEU A 124 25.04 -1.55 14.68
C LEU A 124 25.74 -2.63 13.86
N LEU A 125 27.02 -2.50 13.57
CA LEU A 125 27.80 -3.47 12.79
C LEU A 125 29.07 -3.85 13.55
N GLY A 126 29.45 -5.13 13.49
CA GLY A 126 30.68 -5.62 14.14
C GLY A 126 31.96 -5.18 13.43
N GLN A 127 31.87 -4.75 12.17
CA GLN A 127 33.00 -4.23 11.40
C GLN A 127 32.57 -3.01 10.57
N PRO A 128 33.45 -1.99 10.41
CA PRO A 128 34.75 -1.86 11.08
C PRO A 128 34.60 -1.60 12.59
N VAL A 129 35.66 -1.87 13.36
CA VAL A 129 35.71 -1.54 14.79
C VAL A 129 35.59 -0.02 14.95
N PRO A 130 34.78 0.50 15.89
CA PRO A 130 34.66 1.93 16.11
C PRO A 130 35.99 2.56 16.53
N ALA A 131 36.19 3.83 16.18
CA ALA A 131 37.43 4.56 16.49
C ALA A 131 37.66 4.70 18.00
N GLU A 132 36.58 4.89 18.76
CA GLU A 132 36.58 4.89 20.22
C GLU A 132 35.79 3.67 20.72
N ILE A 133 36.50 2.66 21.26
CA ILE A 133 35.88 1.46 21.85
C ILE A 133 35.51 1.64 23.32
N ARG A 134 35.96 2.74 23.95
CA ARG A 134 35.60 3.11 25.32
C ARG A 134 35.64 4.62 25.47
N SER A 135 34.62 5.19 26.08
CA SER A 135 34.55 6.60 26.45
C SER A 135 33.36 6.76 27.39
N ILE A 136 33.51 7.41 28.52
CA ILE A 136 32.36 7.61 29.41
C ILE A 136 31.56 8.86 28.98
N ARG A 137 32.18 9.80 28.27
CA ARG A 137 31.50 10.94 27.61
C ARG A 137 30.77 10.48 26.35
N ARG A 138 31.40 9.64 25.53
CA ARG A 138 30.84 9.10 24.28
C ARG A 138 30.76 7.57 24.28
N PRO A 139 29.97 6.98 25.19
CA PRO A 139 29.98 5.54 25.33
C PRO A 139 29.49 4.87 24.04
N PRO A 140 30.29 3.99 23.42
CA PRO A 140 29.82 3.19 22.33
C PRO A 140 28.75 2.22 22.86
N LEU A 141 27.59 2.24 22.20
CA LEU A 141 26.41 1.44 22.51
C LEU A 141 26.26 0.38 21.41
N PHE A 142 26.82 -0.80 21.65
CA PHE A 142 26.81 -1.94 20.72
C PHE A 142 25.47 -2.67 20.76
N TYR A 143 24.71 -2.58 19.66
CA TYR A 143 23.50 -3.36 19.44
C TYR A 143 23.86 -4.71 18.81
N LEU A 144 24.01 -5.73 19.66
CA LEU A 144 24.44 -7.07 19.26
C LEU A 144 23.55 -7.64 18.15
N PHE A 145 22.26 -7.36 18.19
CA PHE A 145 21.27 -7.90 17.27
C PHE A 145 20.59 -6.85 16.39
N GLY A 146 21.18 -5.67 16.22
CA GLY A 146 20.59 -4.60 15.41
C GLY A 146 19.54 -3.79 16.17
N ARG A 147 18.89 -2.84 15.49
CA ARG A 147 18.00 -1.85 16.12
C ARG A 147 16.65 -1.80 15.41
N ALA A 148 15.56 -1.83 16.18
CA ALA A 148 14.22 -1.73 15.61
C ALA A 148 14.05 -0.38 14.88
N GLY A 149 13.43 -0.41 13.69
CA GLY A 149 13.17 0.79 12.89
C GLY A 149 14.38 1.31 12.08
N ALA A 150 15.48 0.56 11.99
CA ALA A 150 16.67 0.98 11.25
C ALA A 150 16.44 1.13 9.73
N GLY A 151 15.50 0.39 9.14
CA GLY A 151 15.08 0.54 7.74
C GLY A 151 15.98 -0.13 6.70
N THR A 152 17.06 -0.79 7.15
CA THR A 152 18.00 -1.56 6.31
C THR A 152 18.16 -2.97 6.87
N PRO A 153 18.01 -4.05 6.07
CA PRO A 153 18.02 -5.43 6.57
C PRO A 153 19.27 -5.80 7.39
N GLU A 154 20.44 -5.27 7.04
CA GLU A 154 21.70 -5.52 7.77
C GLU A 154 21.78 -4.82 9.13
N LEU A 155 20.97 -3.79 9.35
CA LEU A 155 20.93 -3.00 10.58
C LEU A 155 19.72 -3.35 11.46
N GLU A 156 18.75 -4.06 10.90
CA GLU A 156 17.53 -4.47 11.58
C GLU A 156 17.71 -5.78 12.36
N PRO A 157 16.81 -6.04 13.33
CA PRO A 157 16.85 -7.28 14.09
C PRO A 157 16.50 -8.53 13.28
N PRO A 158 17.00 -9.71 13.70
CA PRO A 158 16.76 -10.96 12.98
C PRO A 158 15.26 -11.34 13.00
N ILE A 159 14.72 -11.75 11.85
CA ILE A 159 13.30 -12.14 11.69
C ILE A 159 13.05 -13.66 11.82
N THR A 160 14.11 -14.47 11.85
CA THR A 160 14.07 -15.93 12.00
C THR A 160 15.22 -16.42 12.88
N ARG A 161 15.13 -17.68 13.36
CA ARG A 161 16.26 -18.33 14.06
C ARG A 161 17.52 -18.47 13.20
N GLN A 162 17.37 -18.67 11.89
CA GLN A 162 18.49 -18.72 10.96
C GLN A 162 19.17 -17.36 10.84
N ALA A 163 18.38 -16.28 10.70
CA ALA A 163 18.91 -14.92 10.66
C ALA A 163 19.61 -14.55 11.97
N LEU A 164 19.10 -15.00 13.12
CA LEU A 164 19.76 -14.83 14.41
C LEU A 164 21.14 -15.49 14.43
N ALA A 165 21.26 -16.73 13.94
CA ALA A 165 22.55 -17.43 13.88
C ALA A 165 23.56 -16.71 12.96
N GLN A 166 23.11 -16.23 11.79
CA GLN A 166 23.93 -15.42 10.89
C GLN A 166 24.37 -14.11 11.54
N ARG A 167 23.45 -13.42 12.24
CA ARG A 167 23.72 -12.18 12.97
C ARG A 167 24.79 -12.37 14.05
N ARG A 168 24.70 -13.48 14.81
CA ARG A 168 25.70 -13.85 15.81
C ARG A 168 27.09 -13.97 15.18
N LEU A 169 27.20 -14.78 14.12
CA LEU A 169 28.47 -15.05 13.44
C LEU A 169 29.12 -13.78 12.86
N LEU A 170 28.34 -12.95 12.17
CA LEU A 170 28.87 -11.80 11.41
C LEU A 170 29.10 -10.55 12.27
N HIS A 171 28.29 -10.35 13.31
CA HIS A 171 28.27 -9.09 14.04
C HIS A 171 28.37 -9.28 15.55
N SER A 172 27.47 -10.04 16.18
CA SER A 172 27.41 -10.08 17.65
C SER A 172 28.70 -10.63 18.26
N SER A 173 29.24 -11.74 17.74
CA SER A 173 30.50 -12.31 18.23
C SER A 173 31.67 -11.35 18.01
N GLN A 174 31.72 -10.63 16.88
CA GLN A 174 32.76 -9.63 16.61
C GLN A 174 32.69 -8.45 17.58
N MET A 175 31.49 -7.98 17.92
CA MET A 175 31.31 -6.93 18.92
C MET A 175 31.75 -7.42 20.31
N LEU A 176 31.36 -8.62 20.71
CA LEU A 176 31.68 -9.19 22.03
C LEU A 176 33.18 -9.38 22.26
N LEU A 177 33.99 -9.59 21.20
CA LEU A 177 35.45 -9.62 21.32
C LEU A 177 36.01 -8.32 21.91
N ASN A 178 35.35 -7.18 21.68
CA ASN A 178 35.80 -5.88 22.17
C ASN A 178 35.47 -5.63 23.65
N VAL A 179 34.69 -6.49 24.32
CA VAL A 179 34.28 -6.30 25.72
C VAL A 179 35.51 -6.18 26.63
N LYS A 180 36.49 -7.09 26.46
CA LYS A 180 37.73 -7.10 27.26
C LYS A 180 38.58 -5.87 26.98
N ASP A 181 38.72 -5.48 25.72
CA ASP A 181 39.51 -4.30 25.32
C ASP A 181 38.87 -2.99 25.80
N SER A 182 37.53 -2.96 25.87
CA SER A 182 36.75 -1.86 26.41
C SER A 182 36.93 -1.73 27.92
N ALA A 183 36.91 -2.85 28.65
CA ALA A 183 37.04 -2.88 30.11
C ALA A 183 38.50 -2.72 30.59
N THR A 184 39.48 -3.24 29.85
CA THR A 184 40.89 -3.36 30.26
C THR A 184 41.13 -4.31 31.44
N ALA A 185 42.40 -4.55 31.79
CA ALA A 185 42.77 -5.39 32.93
C ALA A 185 42.43 -4.79 34.31
N LEU A 186 42.11 -3.50 34.37
CA LEU A 186 41.78 -2.77 35.61
C LEU A 186 40.30 -2.38 35.71
N GLY A 187 39.50 -2.62 34.67
CA GLY A 187 38.08 -2.28 34.66
C GLY A 187 37.18 -3.39 35.15
N LEU A 188 35.89 -3.07 35.17
CA LEU A 188 34.83 -3.93 35.69
C LEU A 188 33.78 -4.17 34.60
N ILE A 189 33.44 -5.44 34.38
CA ILE A 189 32.31 -5.82 33.54
C ILE A 189 31.10 -6.05 34.45
N VAL A 190 29.99 -5.37 34.15
CA VAL A 190 28.71 -5.59 34.85
C VAL A 190 27.70 -6.20 33.90
N ILE A 191 27.00 -7.24 34.34
CA ILE A 191 25.97 -7.95 33.56
C ILE A 191 24.64 -7.80 34.29
N ASP A 192 23.60 -7.33 33.60
CA ASP A 192 22.25 -7.17 34.16
C ASP A 192 21.18 -7.49 33.11
N GLY A 193 20.02 -7.99 33.56
CA GLY A 193 18.87 -8.23 32.67
C GLY A 193 19.08 -9.30 31.60
N TYR A 194 20.07 -10.18 31.76
CA TYR A 194 20.30 -11.32 30.88
C TYR A 194 19.61 -12.57 31.45
N SER A 195 18.92 -13.31 30.59
CA SER A 195 18.34 -14.63 30.88
C SER A 195 18.62 -15.55 29.70
N ALA A 196 19.25 -16.71 29.95
CA ALA A 196 19.60 -17.65 28.90
C ALA A 196 18.37 -18.22 28.17
N LYS A 197 17.21 -18.26 28.84
CA LYS A 197 15.96 -18.72 28.26
C LYS A 197 15.24 -17.64 27.45
N MET A 198 15.30 -16.38 27.89
CA MET A 198 14.49 -15.29 27.34
C MET A 198 15.23 -14.36 26.37
N ASP A 199 16.57 -14.37 26.37
CA ASP A 199 17.42 -13.47 25.58
C ASP A 199 17.86 -14.10 24.23
N TRP A 200 18.30 -13.25 23.31
CA TRP A 200 18.90 -13.64 22.04
C TRP A 200 20.41 -13.87 22.12
N LEU A 201 21.10 -13.38 23.15
CA LEU A 201 22.50 -13.68 23.41
C LEU A 201 22.62 -15.13 23.93
N ALA A 202 23.50 -15.92 23.31
CA ALA A 202 23.73 -17.29 23.79
C ALA A 202 24.61 -17.28 25.04
N ALA A 203 24.33 -18.19 25.98
CA ALA A 203 25.12 -18.33 27.20
C ALA A 203 26.59 -18.61 26.91
N GLU A 204 26.88 -19.49 25.94
CA GLU A 204 28.24 -19.82 25.51
C GLU A 204 29.01 -18.58 25.02
N ASP A 205 28.38 -17.73 24.20
CA ASP A 205 28.99 -16.50 23.67
C ASP A 205 29.28 -15.51 24.81
N LEU A 206 28.34 -15.35 25.76
CA LEU A 206 28.51 -14.48 26.92
C LEU A 206 29.64 -14.97 27.84
N LEU A 207 29.62 -16.26 28.18
CA LEU A 207 30.63 -16.90 29.02
C LEU A 207 32.02 -16.78 28.37
N ALA A 208 32.14 -17.09 27.08
CA ALA A 208 33.41 -16.94 26.35
C ALA A 208 33.94 -15.50 26.37
N ALA A 209 33.06 -14.50 26.24
CA ALA A 209 33.43 -13.09 26.29
C ALA A 209 33.99 -12.67 27.67
N ILE A 210 33.56 -13.31 28.75
CA ILE A 210 33.98 -12.95 30.13
C ILE A 210 35.03 -13.89 30.73
N SER A 211 35.22 -15.12 30.22
CA SER A 211 36.11 -16.13 30.83
C SER A 211 37.57 -15.72 30.97
N GLY A 212 38.03 -14.72 30.22
CA GLY A 212 39.39 -14.19 30.32
C GLY A 212 39.52 -12.91 31.14
N ALA A 213 38.48 -12.52 31.88
CA ALA A 213 38.51 -11.36 32.77
C ALA A 213 39.42 -11.63 33.98
N PRO A 214 40.02 -10.58 34.59
CA PRO A 214 40.81 -10.72 35.81
C PRO A 214 39.93 -11.19 36.99
N LYS A 215 40.58 -11.61 38.09
CA LYS A 215 39.86 -11.92 39.33
C LYS A 215 39.04 -10.72 39.81
N ASN A 216 37.80 -10.95 40.20
CA ASN A 216 36.79 -9.96 40.56
C ASN A 216 36.45 -8.98 39.42
N GLY A 217 36.80 -9.30 38.17
CA GLY A 217 36.61 -8.43 37.01
C GLY A 217 35.19 -8.42 36.45
N VAL A 218 34.30 -9.31 36.93
CA VAL A 218 32.92 -9.42 36.45
C VAL A 218 31.95 -9.48 37.62
N ILE A 219 30.89 -8.66 37.57
CA ILE A 219 29.74 -8.76 38.46
C ILE A 219 28.51 -9.07 37.62
N TRP A 220 27.79 -10.13 37.98
CA TRP A 220 26.57 -10.53 37.30
C TRP A 220 25.40 -10.43 38.26
N PHE A 221 24.50 -9.49 37.97
CA PHE A 221 23.31 -9.14 38.74
C PHE A 221 22.08 -9.94 38.29
N GLY A 222 21.18 -10.21 39.24
CA GLY A 222 19.91 -10.93 39.03
C GLY A 222 19.98 -12.43 39.30
N GLU A 223 18.94 -13.16 38.89
CA GLU A 223 18.83 -14.61 39.07
C GLU A 223 19.72 -15.38 38.07
N ASP A 224 20.09 -16.62 38.42
CA ASP A 224 20.83 -17.53 37.54
C ASP A 224 19.85 -18.55 36.94
N ASP A 225 19.77 -18.60 35.61
CA ASP A 225 18.90 -19.50 34.86
C ASP A 225 19.66 -20.41 33.88
N LEU A 226 20.99 -20.53 34.04
CA LEU A 226 21.83 -21.42 33.25
C LEU A 226 21.62 -22.90 33.60
N GLU A 227 21.76 -23.76 32.60
CA GLU A 227 21.61 -25.22 32.73
C GLU A 227 22.77 -25.95 32.01
N GLY A 228 23.06 -27.19 32.44
CA GLY A 228 24.07 -28.06 31.83
C GLY A 228 25.49 -27.49 31.88
N ASP A 229 26.27 -27.74 30.84
CA ASP A 229 27.68 -27.33 30.71
C ASP A 229 27.91 -25.82 30.92
N ASN A 230 26.92 -24.99 30.59
CA ASN A 230 27.00 -23.53 30.82
C ASN A 230 26.93 -23.18 32.31
N ALA A 231 26.12 -23.90 33.09
CA ALA A 231 26.05 -23.71 34.54
C ALA A 231 27.34 -24.19 35.21
N GLU A 232 27.92 -25.29 34.74
CA GLU A 232 29.23 -25.77 35.20
C GLU A 232 30.34 -24.76 34.88
N THR A 233 30.35 -24.22 33.66
CA THR A 233 31.31 -23.18 33.26
C THR A 233 31.18 -21.92 34.11
N LEU A 234 29.95 -21.46 34.40
CA LEU A 234 29.74 -20.32 35.30
C LEU A 234 30.23 -20.65 36.72
N HIS A 235 29.98 -21.87 37.21
CA HIS A 235 30.45 -22.32 38.51
C HIS A 235 31.97 -22.28 38.61
N ASP A 236 32.69 -22.77 37.60
CA ASP A 236 34.15 -22.70 37.51
C ASP A 236 34.66 -21.25 37.54
N LEU A 237 33.97 -20.33 36.85
CA LEU A 237 34.31 -18.89 36.87
C LEU A 237 34.05 -18.24 38.23
N ILE A 238 33.03 -18.69 38.97
CA ILE A 238 32.75 -18.23 40.34
C ILE A 238 33.81 -18.80 41.30
N GLU A 239 34.16 -20.09 41.21
CA GLU A 239 35.20 -20.71 42.03
C GLU A 239 36.58 -20.08 41.78
N ALA A 240 36.90 -19.78 40.52
CA ALA A 240 38.11 -19.05 40.13
C ALA A 240 38.12 -17.59 40.61
N ARG A 241 37.00 -17.09 41.17
CA ARG A 241 36.73 -15.71 41.56
C ARG A 241 36.87 -14.72 40.41
N ILE A 242 36.49 -15.11 39.20
CA ILE A 242 36.39 -14.21 38.05
C ILE A 242 35.03 -13.50 38.09
N VAL A 243 33.96 -14.26 38.33
CA VAL A 243 32.58 -13.76 38.41
C VAL A 243 32.10 -13.67 39.85
N ILE A 244 31.49 -12.54 40.21
CA ILE A 244 30.78 -12.33 41.47
C ILE A 244 29.28 -12.23 41.16
N ARG A 245 28.45 -12.99 41.88
CA ARG A 245 26.99 -12.95 41.75
C ARG A 245 26.38 -11.93 42.72
N GLY A 246 25.47 -11.10 42.22
CA GLY A 246 24.59 -10.25 43.03
C GLY A 246 23.12 -10.60 42.79
N ASP A 247 22.35 -10.73 43.88
CA ASP A 247 20.93 -11.11 43.84
C ASP A 247 20.04 -9.92 43.41
N ARG A 248 20.46 -8.67 43.68
CA ARG A 248 19.77 -7.45 43.23
C ARG A 248 20.04 -7.11 41.78
N SER A 249 19.21 -6.26 41.18
CA SER A 249 19.51 -5.67 39.87
C SER A 249 20.61 -4.61 39.97
N LEU A 250 21.27 -4.35 38.83
CA LEU A 250 22.28 -3.28 38.73
C LEU A 250 21.71 -1.91 39.13
N GLY A 251 20.49 -1.60 38.65
CA GLY A 251 19.80 -0.34 38.95
C GLY A 251 19.52 -0.16 40.44
N GLU A 252 18.99 -1.19 41.11
CA GLU A 252 18.74 -1.15 42.56
C GLU A 252 20.02 -1.03 43.38
N THR A 253 21.08 -1.73 42.95
CA THR A 253 22.39 -1.66 43.63
C THR A 253 22.98 -0.27 43.53
N TYR A 254 22.94 0.35 42.35
CA TYR A 254 23.41 1.72 42.15
C TYR A 254 22.56 2.74 42.92
N ALA A 255 21.23 2.60 42.90
CA ALA A 255 20.33 3.44 43.68
C ALA A 255 20.62 3.35 45.18
N LEU A 256 20.87 2.15 45.71
CA LEU A 256 21.23 1.95 47.12
C LEU A 256 22.54 2.64 47.47
N LEU A 257 23.59 2.46 46.66
CA LEU A 257 24.89 3.12 46.88
C LEU A 257 24.78 4.64 46.83
N ARG A 258 23.94 5.18 45.94
CA ARG A 258 23.64 6.63 45.89
C ARG A 258 22.91 7.10 47.13
N ALA A 259 21.93 6.34 47.61
CA ALA A 259 21.14 6.69 48.79
C ALA A 259 21.93 6.59 50.10
N SER A 260 22.88 5.65 50.20
CA SER A 260 23.76 5.51 51.37
C SER A 260 24.86 6.58 51.41
N GLY A 261 25.10 7.29 50.31
CA GLY A 261 26.19 8.27 50.19
C GLY A 261 27.57 7.64 50.02
N ASP A 262 27.65 6.33 49.78
CA ASP A 262 28.91 5.59 49.61
C ASP A 262 29.63 5.90 48.30
N ILE A 263 28.90 6.44 47.32
CA ILE A 263 29.42 6.92 46.05
C ILE A 263 29.13 8.41 45.91
N ALA A 264 30.13 9.16 45.45
CA ALA A 264 29.92 10.55 45.05
C ALA A 264 28.91 10.61 43.90
N SER A 265 28.19 11.74 43.78
CA SER A 265 27.45 12.02 42.54
C SER A 265 28.43 11.88 41.36
N PRO A 266 28.01 11.28 40.23
CA PRO A 266 28.91 10.97 39.12
C PRO A 266 29.84 12.15 38.82
N GLU A 267 31.15 11.85 38.79
CA GLU A 267 32.18 12.86 38.51
C GLU A 267 31.85 13.57 37.20
N ARG A 268 32.00 14.89 37.26
CA ARG A 268 31.64 15.78 36.17
C ARG A 268 32.82 15.77 35.19
N TRP A 269 32.55 15.46 33.93
CA TRP A 269 33.59 15.28 32.91
C TRP A 269 34.34 16.61 32.68
N ASP A 270 35.59 16.65 33.13
CA ASP A 270 36.47 17.82 33.15
C ASP A 270 37.38 17.84 31.90
N GLU A 271 37.05 18.68 30.91
CA GLU A 271 38.06 19.35 30.08
C GLU A 271 37.58 20.79 29.77
N PRO A 272 38.45 21.82 29.88
CA PRO A 272 38.10 23.18 29.50
C PRO A 272 38.02 23.32 27.98
N GLU A 273 36.84 23.13 27.39
CA GLU A 273 36.62 23.50 25.99
C GLU A 273 36.31 25.01 25.90
N LEU A 274 36.99 25.68 24.97
CA LEU A 274 37.00 27.12 24.82
C LEU A 274 35.84 27.58 23.93
N ILE A 275 35.16 28.66 24.32
CA ILE A 275 34.23 29.42 23.48
C ILE A 275 34.87 30.77 23.16
N SER A 276 35.28 30.98 21.91
CA SER A 276 35.72 32.31 21.47
C SER A 276 34.52 33.23 21.23
N LEU A 277 34.51 34.41 21.87
CA LEU A 277 33.45 35.41 21.76
C LEU A 277 33.82 36.57 20.82
N HIS A 278 32.83 37.35 20.38
CA HIS A 278 33.01 38.54 19.53
C HIS A 278 33.98 39.57 20.12
N SER A 279 34.00 39.71 21.46
CA SER A 279 34.91 40.60 22.20
C SER A 279 36.39 40.22 22.10
N GLY A 280 36.74 39.12 21.42
CA GLY A 280 38.10 38.59 21.34
C GLY A 280 38.53 37.81 22.58
N GLN A 281 37.66 37.75 23.60
CA GLN A 281 37.89 36.98 24.83
C GLN A 281 37.49 35.52 24.62
N ASN A 282 38.29 34.61 25.17
CA ASN A 282 37.96 33.19 25.21
C ASN A 282 37.32 32.87 26.55
N LEU A 283 36.07 32.40 26.52
CA LEU A 283 35.39 31.87 27.67
C LEU A 283 35.78 30.40 27.85
N VAL A 284 36.45 30.11 28.96
CA VAL A 284 36.67 28.73 29.40
C VAL A 284 35.41 28.29 30.15
N ILE A 285 34.72 27.29 29.62
CA ILE A 285 33.55 26.75 30.31
C ILE A 285 34.03 25.90 31.47
N SER A 286 33.63 26.26 32.68
CA SER A 286 33.93 25.44 33.85
C SER A 286 33.19 24.10 33.72
N PRO A 287 33.79 23.00 34.17
CA PRO A 287 33.15 21.69 34.04
C PRO A 287 31.80 21.59 34.76
N HIS A 288 31.67 22.26 35.90
CA HIS A 288 30.41 22.37 36.61
C HIS A 288 29.32 23.02 35.75
N LEU A 289 29.66 24.11 35.05
CA LEU A 289 28.75 24.82 34.16
C LEU A 289 28.34 23.96 32.97
N ARG A 290 29.31 23.27 32.37
CA ARG A 290 29.07 22.38 31.23
C ARG A 290 28.07 21.29 31.56
N LEU A 291 28.27 20.59 32.67
CA LEU A 291 27.42 19.45 33.01
C LEU A 291 25.98 19.85 33.36
N MET A 292 25.79 20.97 34.05
CA MET A 292 24.44 21.49 34.33
C MET A 292 23.67 21.77 33.04
N VAL A 293 24.36 22.29 32.03
CA VAL A 293 23.73 22.79 30.80
C VAL A 293 23.60 21.67 29.78
N GLU A 294 24.63 20.84 29.56
CA GLU A 294 24.63 19.73 28.59
C GLU A 294 23.69 18.58 28.94
N ALA A 295 23.19 18.51 30.17
CA ALA A 295 22.05 17.64 30.50
C ALA A 295 20.77 18.01 29.72
N THR A 296 20.69 19.24 29.19
CA THR A 296 19.51 19.75 28.47
C THR A 296 19.83 20.38 27.11
N ALA A 297 20.99 21.03 26.97
CA ALA A 297 21.41 21.76 25.79
C ALA A 297 22.90 21.58 25.54
N GLN A 298 23.28 21.09 24.36
CA GLN A 298 24.67 20.93 23.98
C GLN A 298 25.37 22.27 23.80
N ILE A 299 26.57 22.40 24.35
CA ILE A 299 27.38 23.61 24.20
C ILE A 299 28.20 23.48 22.91
N VAL A 300 28.01 24.41 21.98
CA VAL A 300 28.76 24.43 20.72
C VAL A 300 30.08 25.20 20.92
N ASP A 301 31.09 24.49 21.39
CA ASP A 301 32.44 25.03 21.59
C ASP A 301 33.29 25.07 20.29
N ASN A 302 34.53 25.53 20.41
CA ASN A 302 35.43 25.69 19.27
C ASN A 302 35.77 24.36 18.56
N SER A 303 35.67 23.21 19.23
CA SER A 303 36.01 21.91 18.64
C SER A 303 35.07 21.52 17.49
N TRP A 304 33.82 22.00 17.51
CA TRP A 304 32.82 21.77 16.46
C TRP A 304 33.19 22.45 15.13
N THR A 305 33.99 23.51 15.21
CA THR A 305 34.50 24.28 14.05
C THR A 305 35.95 23.97 13.70
N GLY A 306 36.62 23.12 14.49
CA GLY A 306 38.03 22.75 14.34
C GLY A 306 38.31 21.87 13.12
N PHE A 307 39.57 21.47 12.93
CA PHE A 307 39.98 20.63 11.79
C PHE A 307 39.20 19.30 11.74
N LEU A 308 38.74 18.90 10.55
CA LEU A 308 38.10 17.61 10.30
C LEU A 308 39.03 16.75 9.44
N PRO A 309 39.47 15.57 9.92
CA PRO A 309 40.31 14.68 9.12
C PRO A 309 39.53 14.16 7.90
N PRO A 310 40.17 14.08 6.71
CA PRO A 310 39.54 13.58 5.50
C PRO A 310 39.21 12.08 5.62
N PHE A 311 38.09 11.66 5.05
CA PHE A 311 37.78 10.24 4.84
C PHE A 311 38.11 9.86 3.40
N GLU A 312 38.64 8.66 3.19
CA GLU A 312 39.00 8.15 1.86
C GLU A 312 38.09 6.98 1.44
N GLY A 313 37.65 7.00 0.18
CA GLY A 313 36.97 5.89 -0.48
C GLY A 313 35.69 5.40 0.23
N VAL A 314 35.71 4.15 0.68
CA VAL A 314 34.55 3.45 1.27
C VAL A 314 34.06 4.13 2.56
N LEU A 315 34.97 4.71 3.34
CA LEU A 315 34.64 5.41 4.59
C LEU A 315 33.80 6.68 4.35
N GLU A 316 34.09 7.43 3.28
CA GLU A 316 33.31 8.64 2.94
C GLU A 316 31.88 8.26 2.53
N SER A 317 31.72 7.17 1.78
CA SER A 317 30.40 6.65 1.39
C SER A 317 29.63 6.16 2.63
N SER A 318 30.26 5.37 3.50
CA SER A 318 29.65 4.88 4.73
C SER A 318 29.19 6.03 5.64
N ALA A 319 30.04 7.02 5.87
CA ALA A 319 29.72 8.21 6.67
C ALA A 319 28.57 9.04 6.07
N PHE A 320 28.48 9.14 4.73
CA PHE A 320 27.34 9.77 4.06
C PHE A 320 26.02 9.02 4.34
N HIS A 321 26.02 7.70 4.25
CA HIS A 321 24.84 6.89 4.54
C HIS A 321 24.46 6.98 6.04
N SER A 322 25.43 6.94 6.95
CA SER A 322 25.21 7.14 8.38
C SER A 322 24.64 8.53 8.69
N PHE A 323 25.06 9.57 7.97
CA PHE A 323 24.55 10.93 8.14
C PHE A 323 23.05 11.03 7.85
N HIS A 324 22.56 10.32 6.83
CA HIS A 324 21.13 10.32 6.48
C HIS A 324 20.31 9.29 7.27
N ALA A 325 20.93 8.45 8.10
CA ALA A 325 20.25 7.45 8.92
C ALA A 325 19.51 8.05 10.14
N ALA A 326 18.68 7.25 10.81
CA ALA A 326 17.89 7.69 11.95
C ALA A 326 18.72 7.96 13.22
N ASN A 327 18.42 9.07 13.91
CA ASN A 327 18.98 9.50 15.20
C ASN A 327 20.51 9.75 15.19
N ILE A 328 20.98 10.61 14.26
CA ILE A 328 22.34 11.13 14.32
C ILE A 328 22.49 12.17 15.46
N GLY A 329 23.57 12.07 16.23
CA GLY A 329 23.88 13.04 17.28
C GLY A 329 24.18 14.44 16.73
N PRO A 330 24.01 15.53 17.50
CA PRO A 330 24.09 16.90 16.98
C PRO A 330 25.49 17.28 16.48
N ARG A 331 26.54 16.72 17.10
CA ARG A 331 27.91 16.88 16.62
C ARG A 331 28.15 16.15 15.29
N ALA A 332 27.73 14.89 15.17
CA ALA A 332 27.86 14.12 13.94
C ALA A 332 27.04 14.74 12.78
N LEU A 333 25.88 15.35 13.09
CA LEU A 333 25.12 16.20 12.16
C LEU A 333 25.98 17.37 11.67
N VAL A 334 26.61 18.11 12.58
CA VAL A 334 27.49 19.24 12.24
C VAL A 334 28.70 18.80 11.41
N GLU A 335 29.34 17.68 11.76
CA GLU A 335 30.47 17.15 10.99
C GLU A 335 30.04 16.76 9.57
N GLY A 336 28.90 16.08 9.41
CA GLY A 336 28.37 15.72 8.09
C GLY A 336 28.00 16.93 7.24
N ILE A 337 27.47 17.99 7.85
CA ILE A 337 27.22 19.28 7.18
C ILE A 337 28.54 19.87 6.65
N ARG A 338 29.59 19.88 7.48
CA ARG A 338 30.92 20.41 7.12
C ARG A 338 31.62 19.55 6.07
N ARG A 339 31.34 18.25 6.02
CA ARG A 339 31.81 17.31 4.99
C ARG A 339 31.03 17.39 3.66
N GLY A 340 29.96 18.19 3.61
CA GLY A 340 29.17 18.39 2.39
C GLY A 340 28.17 17.28 2.09
N TYR A 341 27.71 16.53 3.10
CA TYR A 341 26.68 15.49 2.94
C TYR A 341 25.25 16.03 2.77
N ALA A 342 25.08 17.34 2.91
CA ALA A 342 23.85 18.06 2.62
C ALA A 342 24.17 19.41 1.95
N PHE A 343 23.32 19.82 1.00
CA PHE A 343 23.43 21.13 0.37
C PHE A 343 22.75 22.22 1.23
N LYS A 344 23.09 23.48 0.94
CA LYS A 344 22.49 24.66 1.57
C LYS A 344 21.25 25.10 0.81
N ARG A 345 20.14 25.22 1.53
CA ARG A 345 18.84 25.68 1.05
C ARG A 345 18.71 27.20 1.09
N ASP A 346 17.83 27.73 0.23
CA ASP A 346 17.70 29.17 0.00
C ASP A 346 17.10 29.90 1.21
N PHE A 347 16.15 29.27 1.92
CA PHE A 347 15.55 29.84 3.14
C PHE A 347 16.55 30.02 4.29
N GLU A 348 17.68 29.30 4.26
CA GLU A 348 18.66 29.35 5.34
C GLU A 348 19.37 30.71 5.41
N ASP A 349 19.47 31.41 4.28
CA ASP A 349 20.01 32.77 4.27
C ASP A 349 19.04 33.78 4.89
N ASP A 350 17.74 33.65 4.63
CA ASP A 350 16.72 34.47 5.28
C ASP A 350 16.69 34.22 6.81
N LEU A 351 16.74 32.95 7.22
CA LEU A 351 16.85 32.59 8.64
C LEU A 351 18.09 33.22 9.28
N TYR A 352 19.25 33.10 8.63
CA TYR A 352 20.50 33.65 9.17
C TYR A 352 20.45 35.17 9.32
N LEU A 353 19.94 35.89 8.31
CA LEU A 353 19.79 37.35 8.35
C LEU A 353 18.89 37.79 9.51
N LYS A 354 17.78 37.07 9.75
CA LYS A 354 16.88 37.34 10.89
C LYS A 354 17.59 37.10 12.23
N VAL A 355 18.34 36.02 12.34
CA VAL A 355 19.12 35.68 13.56
C VAL A 355 20.23 36.70 13.80
N GLU A 356 20.99 37.08 12.79
CA GLU A 356 22.05 38.10 12.89
C GLU A 356 21.49 39.44 13.37
N LYS A 357 20.37 39.88 12.78
CA LYS A 357 19.66 41.07 13.23
C LYS A 357 19.20 40.94 14.69
N ALA A 358 18.64 39.79 15.07
CA ALA A 358 18.22 39.53 16.44
C ALA A 358 19.39 39.51 17.43
N LEU A 359 20.55 38.96 17.07
CA LEU A 359 21.74 38.94 17.92
C LEU A 359 22.29 40.36 18.15
N SER A 360 22.33 41.19 17.10
CA SER A 360 22.76 42.59 17.21
C SER A 360 21.81 43.47 18.03
N LYS A 361 20.50 43.19 17.97
CA LYS A 361 19.44 43.96 18.64
C LYS A 361 18.57 43.08 19.55
N HIS A 362 19.22 42.28 20.40
CA HIS A 362 18.54 41.27 21.23
C HIS A 362 17.49 41.87 22.17
N HIS A 363 17.65 43.11 22.63
CA HIS A 363 16.70 43.81 23.49
C HIS A 363 15.42 44.27 22.75
N ASP A 364 15.50 44.52 21.45
CA ASP A 364 14.36 45.00 20.63
C ASP A 364 13.49 43.86 20.10
N GLN A 365 13.98 42.62 20.15
CA GLN A 365 13.27 41.46 19.63
C GLN A 365 12.05 41.14 20.50
N LYS A 366 10.85 41.07 19.93
CA LYS A 366 9.61 40.85 20.71
C LYS A 366 9.24 39.39 20.97
N GLY A 367 9.83 38.44 20.25
CA GLY A 367 9.54 37.01 20.34
C GLY A 367 10.64 36.14 19.73
N ALA A 368 10.57 34.83 19.96
CA ALA A 368 11.49 33.85 19.42
C ALA A 368 11.36 33.75 17.90
N LEU A 369 12.47 33.45 17.23
CA LEU A 369 12.45 33.13 15.79
C LEU A 369 12.04 31.68 15.61
N VAL A 370 11.19 31.38 14.64
CA VAL A 370 10.69 30.01 14.41
C VAL A 370 10.93 29.59 12.97
N LEU A 371 11.68 28.50 12.79
CA LEU A 371 11.78 27.78 11.52
C LEU A 371 10.67 26.73 11.46
N HIS A 372 9.69 26.93 10.60
CA HIS A 372 8.57 26.00 10.45
C HIS A 372 8.59 25.29 9.09
N GLY A 373 8.05 24.08 9.03
CA GLY A 373 7.92 23.33 7.77
C GLY A 373 7.68 21.84 7.99
N GLN A 374 7.51 21.11 6.89
CA GLN A 374 7.18 19.67 6.91
C GLN A 374 8.35 18.81 7.38
N SER A 375 8.10 17.56 7.78
CA SER A 375 9.16 16.57 7.97
C SER A 375 9.93 16.35 6.66
N GLY A 376 11.25 16.15 6.75
CA GLY A 376 12.09 15.92 5.56
C GLY A 376 12.42 17.15 4.70
N THR A 377 12.14 18.37 5.15
CA THR A 377 12.45 19.62 4.41
C THR A 377 13.85 20.19 4.66
N GLY A 378 14.59 19.61 5.63
CA GLY A 378 15.95 20.03 5.99
C GLY A 378 16.06 20.92 7.25
N LYS A 379 15.00 21.04 8.07
CA LYS A 379 15.01 21.89 9.28
C LYS A 379 16.18 21.61 10.24
N THR A 380 16.39 20.34 10.59
CA THR A 380 17.49 19.91 11.47
C THR A 380 18.87 20.24 10.89
N VAL A 381 19.05 20.04 9.58
CA VAL A 381 20.28 20.41 8.86
C VAL A 381 20.50 21.93 8.91
N ALA A 382 19.44 22.72 8.71
CA ALA A 382 19.51 24.17 8.81
C ALA A 382 19.87 24.66 10.23
N MET A 383 19.34 24.01 11.27
CA MET A 383 19.70 24.30 12.67
C MET A 383 21.17 24.03 12.97
N GLY A 384 21.70 22.87 12.53
CA GLY A 384 23.11 22.56 12.65
C GLY A 384 24.00 23.54 11.89
N ARG A 385 23.61 23.94 10.67
CA ARG A 385 24.35 24.93 9.87
C ARG A 385 24.29 26.33 10.49
N LEU A 386 23.15 26.74 11.04
CA LEU A 386 22.98 27.98 11.80
C LEU A 386 23.93 28.03 13.01
N ALA A 387 24.03 26.93 13.77
CA ALA A 387 24.91 26.83 14.93
C ALA A 387 26.38 27.10 14.56
N ILE A 388 26.88 26.40 13.53
CA ILE A 388 28.27 26.53 13.05
C ILE A 388 28.51 27.94 12.52
N ARG A 389 27.59 28.47 11.69
CA ARG A 389 27.73 29.79 11.06
C ARG A 389 27.73 30.90 12.10
N ALA A 390 26.87 30.82 13.12
CA ALA A 390 26.85 31.76 14.24
C ALA A 390 28.16 31.72 15.06
N ARG A 391 28.74 30.53 15.28
CA ARG A 391 30.05 30.39 15.95
C ARG A 391 31.20 30.95 15.12
N ALA A 392 31.24 30.65 13.82
CA ALA A 392 32.35 31.02 12.95
C ALA A 392 32.33 32.51 12.52
N GLU A 393 31.16 33.03 12.15
CA GLU A 393 31.01 34.39 11.60
C GLU A 393 30.71 35.41 12.70
N ALA A 394 29.69 35.16 13.54
CA ALA A 394 29.24 36.11 14.57
C ALA A 394 29.98 35.96 15.91
N LYS A 395 30.71 34.85 16.12
CA LYS A 395 31.45 34.53 17.36
C LYS A 395 30.59 34.69 18.63
N VAL A 396 29.33 34.28 18.58
CA VAL A 396 28.41 34.29 19.74
C VAL A 396 28.42 32.96 20.48
N ALA A 397 28.04 32.92 21.76
CA ALA A 397 27.86 31.64 22.44
C ALA A 397 26.63 30.91 21.86
N VAL A 398 26.71 29.60 21.62
CA VAL A 398 25.60 28.84 21.03
C VAL A 398 25.31 27.62 21.89
N LEU A 399 24.03 27.46 22.25
CA LEU A 399 23.47 26.27 22.87
C LEU A 399 22.53 25.59 21.86
N MET A 400 22.66 24.26 21.71
CA MET A 400 21.85 23.47 20.79
C MET A 400 21.10 22.37 21.54
N VAL A 401 19.77 22.43 21.50
CA VAL A 401 18.88 21.42 22.07
C VAL A 401 18.35 20.56 20.91
N SER A 402 18.51 19.25 21.04
CA SER A 402 18.00 18.27 20.08
C SER A 402 17.04 17.32 20.79
N GLY A 403 15.88 17.03 20.19
CA GLY A 403 14.87 16.15 20.76
C GLY A 403 13.53 16.86 21.00
N THR A 404 12.61 16.24 21.73
CA THR A 404 11.22 16.74 21.83
C THR A 404 10.98 17.75 22.96
N ARG A 405 11.96 17.93 23.87
CA ARG A 405 11.80 18.72 25.10
C ARG A 405 12.44 20.10 24.97
N ILE A 406 11.69 21.13 25.35
CA ILE A 406 12.20 22.50 25.55
C ILE A 406 12.84 22.58 26.95
N PRO A 407 14.06 23.14 27.09
CA PRO A 407 14.73 23.25 28.39
C PRO A 407 13.97 24.19 29.34
N LEU A 408 14.07 23.97 30.64
CA LEU A 408 13.56 24.93 31.62
C LEU A 408 14.53 26.12 31.72
N PRO A 409 14.06 27.32 32.09
CA PRO A 409 14.94 28.49 32.22
C PRO A 409 16.13 28.23 33.16
N GLY A 410 15.89 27.56 34.29
CA GLY A 410 16.92 27.23 35.28
C GLY A 410 18.02 26.31 34.77
N ASP A 411 17.76 25.50 33.74
CA ASP A 411 18.73 24.56 33.19
C ASP A 411 19.83 25.28 32.38
N VAL A 412 19.48 26.42 31.77
CA VAL A 412 20.37 27.18 30.88
C VAL A 412 20.82 28.54 31.46
N SER A 413 20.11 29.08 32.45
CA SER A 413 20.44 30.34 33.13
C SER A 413 21.89 30.43 33.63
N PRO A 414 22.46 29.39 34.28
CA PRO A 414 23.85 29.47 34.74
C PRO A 414 24.84 29.78 33.61
N PHE A 415 24.65 29.18 32.42
CA PHE A 415 25.50 29.43 31.26
C PHE A 415 25.35 30.86 30.75
N LEU A 416 24.11 31.33 30.67
CA LEU A 416 23.78 32.69 30.24
C LEU A 416 24.41 33.75 31.15
N GLU A 417 24.42 33.53 32.46
CA GLU A 417 25.09 34.41 33.42
C GLU A 417 26.60 34.49 33.19
N VAL A 418 27.24 33.35 32.93
CA VAL A 418 28.68 33.30 32.69
C VAL A 418 29.04 34.00 31.38
N VAL A 419 28.28 33.77 30.30
CA VAL A 419 28.47 34.47 29.02
C VAL A 419 28.26 35.98 29.16
N ALA A 420 27.26 36.40 29.95
CA ALA A 420 26.96 37.81 30.18
C ALA A 420 28.10 38.58 30.87
N ARG A 421 28.92 37.91 31.71
CA ARG A 421 30.13 38.51 32.33
C ARG A 421 31.19 38.94 31.31
N PHE A 422 31.18 38.36 30.12
CA PHE A 422 32.08 38.66 29.01
C PHE A 422 31.41 39.54 27.94
N ASP A 423 30.28 40.18 28.29
CA ASP A 423 29.42 40.96 27.40
C ASP A 423 28.91 40.18 26.16
N GLY A 424 28.85 38.86 26.28
CA GLY A 424 28.40 37.98 25.20
C GLY A 424 26.87 37.90 25.09
N VAL A 425 26.40 37.58 23.88
CA VAL A 425 25.01 37.18 23.60
C VAL A 425 24.99 35.67 23.34
N THR A 426 23.98 34.98 23.86
CA THR A 426 23.79 33.54 23.61
C THR A 426 22.68 33.31 22.59
N LEU A 427 22.95 32.49 21.60
CA LEU A 427 21.97 31.92 20.68
C LEU A 427 21.53 30.55 21.20
N LEU A 428 20.26 30.41 21.56
CA LEU A 428 19.67 29.14 21.98
C LEU A 428 18.86 28.55 20.82
N ILE A 429 19.37 27.47 20.23
CA ILE A 429 18.76 26.74 19.11
C ILE A 429 18.04 25.52 19.66
N ILE A 430 16.75 25.37 19.35
CA ILE A 430 15.90 24.29 19.88
C ILE A 430 15.20 23.56 18.74
N ASP A 431 15.76 22.41 18.33
CA ASP A 431 15.15 21.54 17.33
C ASP A 431 14.18 20.54 17.98
N ALA A 432 12.95 21.00 18.25
CA ALA A 432 11.94 20.24 18.96
C ALA A 432 10.54 20.20 18.32
N ASN A 433 10.33 20.88 17.19
CA ASN A 433 9.03 20.96 16.48
C ASN A 433 7.83 21.27 17.41
N ASN A 434 8.00 22.19 18.36
CA ASN A 434 6.94 22.58 19.31
C ASN A 434 6.17 23.84 18.82
N PRO A 435 5.01 24.16 19.42
CA PRO A 435 4.29 25.41 19.13
C PRO A 435 5.12 26.66 19.46
N SER A 436 4.99 27.71 18.63
CA SER A 436 5.75 28.98 18.75
C SER A 436 5.68 29.60 20.14
N GLN A 437 4.49 29.61 20.75
CA GLN A 437 4.25 30.19 22.08
C GLN A 437 5.20 29.66 23.16
N ARG A 438 5.56 28.37 23.13
CA ARG A 438 6.46 27.80 24.14
C ARG A 438 7.88 28.38 24.06
N TYR A 439 8.32 28.77 22.87
CA TYR A 439 9.62 29.42 22.68
C TYR A 439 9.58 30.88 23.14
N ASP A 440 8.45 31.57 22.91
CA ASP A 440 8.21 32.93 23.41
C ASP A 440 8.18 32.95 24.95
N ASP A 441 7.50 31.99 25.58
CA ASP A 441 7.43 31.86 27.04
C ASP A 441 8.83 31.63 27.64
N LEU A 442 9.65 30.76 27.02
CA LEU A 442 11.04 30.55 27.43
C LEU A 442 11.88 31.82 27.26
N LEU A 443 11.75 32.50 26.12
CA LEU A 443 12.47 33.75 25.86
C LEU A 443 12.11 34.83 26.89
N ALA A 444 10.81 34.99 27.19
CA ALA A 444 10.31 35.94 28.17
C ALA A 444 10.84 35.61 29.58
N ALA A 445 10.83 34.33 29.98
CA ALA A 445 11.34 33.89 31.27
C ALA A 445 12.86 34.10 31.41
N LEU A 446 13.65 33.87 30.36
CA LEU A 446 15.09 34.12 30.39
C LEU A 446 15.42 35.62 30.43
N ARG A 447 14.62 36.46 29.74
CA ARG A 447 14.83 37.91 29.71
C ARG A 447 14.35 38.63 30.95
N SER A 448 13.31 38.15 31.63
CA SER A 448 12.88 38.71 32.91
C SER A 448 13.98 38.60 33.98
N SER A 449 14.85 37.59 33.87
CA SER A 449 16.07 37.41 34.66
C SER A 449 17.28 38.21 34.16
N GLY A 450 17.11 39.05 33.13
CA GLY A 450 18.15 39.94 32.60
C GLY A 450 19.15 39.30 31.63
N HIS A 451 18.90 38.08 31.13
CA HIS A 451 19.85 37.40 30.23
C HIS A 451 19.81 37.94 28.79
N LYS A 452 21.00 38.07 28.18
CA LYS A 452 21.19 38.44 26.77
C LYS A 452 21.06 37.21 25.87
N VAL A 453 19.84 36.90 25.43
CA VAL A 453 19.53 35.68 24.68
C VAL A 453 18.64 35.91 23.47
N VAL A 454 18.91 35.13 22.41
CA VAL A 454 18.06 34.96 21.22
C VAL A 454 17.66 33.49 21.15
N VAL A 455 16.36 33.21 21.02
CA VAL A 455 15.84 31.85 20.89
C VAL A 455 15.41 31.59 19.44
N VAL A 456 15.84 30.46 18.89
CA VAL A 456 15.42 29.95 17.58
C VAL A 456 14.83 28.54 17.78
N GLY A 457 13.55 28.37 17.49
CA GLY A 457 12.85 27.10 17.62
C GLY A 457 12.48 26.49 16.26
N THR A 458 12.28 25.17 16.20
CA THR A 458 11.64 24.51 15.05
C THR A 458 10.15 24.24 15.33
N SER A 459 9.32 24.29 14.29
CA SER A 459 7.91 23.89 14.36
C SER A 459 7.49 23.08 13.13
N TYR A 460 6.39 22.34 13.24
CA TYR A 460 5.69 21.85 12.04
C TYR A 460 5.07 23.03 11.29
N ARG A 461 4.61 22.81 10.05
CA ARG A 461 4.16 23.91 9.19
C ARG A 461 3.04 24.71 9.88
N LEU A 462 3.18 26.03 9.84
CA LEU A 462 2.20 27.01 10.32
C LEU A 462 1.60 27.73 9.10
N ASP A 463 0.31 28.06 9.16
CA ASP A 463 -0.44 28.63 8.03
C ASP A 463 -0.18 30.15 7.82
N ASP A 464 0.34 30.87 8.82
CA ASP A 464 0.63 32.31 8.73
C ASP A 464 2.00 32.57 8.05
N GLU A 465 2.09 32.29 6.74
CA GLU A 465 3.36 32.24 6.00
C GLU A 465 3.99 33.62 5.68
N ASP A 466 3.25 34.74 5.66
CA ASP A 466 3.76 35.98 5.02
C ASP A 466 3.74 37.27 5.88
N SER A 467 3.05 37.30 7.03
CA SER A 467 2.90 38.55 7.81
C SER A 467 3.81 38.64 9.04
N ASN A 468 4.28 37.52 9.57
CA ASN A 468 5.05 37.50 10.81
C ASN A 468 6.56 37.47 10.55
N PRO A 469 7.31 38.55 10.86
CA PRO A 469 8.74 38.63 10.60
C PRO A 469 9.58 37.65 11.43
N LEU A 470 8.99 37.03 12.47
CA LEU A 470 9.65 36.03 13.31
C LEU A 470 9.62 34.62 12.71
N LEU A 471 8.82 34.38 11.67
CA LEU A 471 8.66 33.08 11.04
C LEU A 471 9.56 32.96 9.80
N THR A 472 10.12 31.77 9.59
CA THR A 472 10.82 31.40 8.36
C THR A 472 10.34 30.02 7.92
N CYS A 473 9.96 29.88 6.64
CA CYS A 473 9.39 28.64 6.11
C CYS A 473 10.43 27.78 5.38
N ALA A 474 10.64 26.55 5.87
CA ALA A 474 11.35 25.50 5.15
C ALA A 474 10.42 24.86 4.12
N ARG A 475 10.35 25.47 2.92
CA ARG A 475 9.45 25.04 1.83
C ARG A 475 9.75 23.63 1.35
N SER A 476 8.71 22.86 1.01
CA SER A 476 8.86 21.50 0.46
C SER A 476 9.41 21.48 -0.97
N SER A 477 9.03 22.47 -1.79
CA SER A 477 9.54 22.63 -3.15
C SER A 477 10.97 23.18 -3.17
N LEU A 478 11.72 22.80 -4.20
CA LEU A 478 13.09 23.24 -4.44
C LEU A 478 13.15 24.34 -5.49
N SER A 479 13.93 25.40 -5.26
CA SER A 479 14.25 26.38 -6.30
C SER A 479 15.10 25.76 -7.41
N ARG A 480 15.19 26.40 -8.59
CA ARG A 480 16.07 25.91 -9.67
C ARG A 480 17.54 25.79 -9.25
N GLY A 481 18.00 26.68 -8.36
CA GLY A 481 19.35 26.63 -7.82
C GLY A 481 19.54 25.47 -6.85
N GLU A 482 18.55 25.21 -5.99
CA GLU A 482 18.54 24.05 -5.09
C GLU A 482 18.48 22.73 -5.85
N GLN A 483 17.72 22.65 -6.94
CA GLN A 483 17.65 21.48 -7.81
C GLN A 483 19.03 21.12 -8.39
N ALA A 484 19.81 22.12 -8.84
CA ALA A 484 21.17 21.88 -9.33
C ALA A 484 22.08 21.31 -8.23
N LYS A 485 22.06 21.91 -7.04
CA LYS A 485 22.85 21.45 -5.87
C LYS A 485 22.48 20.02 -5.44
N LEU A 486 21.20 19.67 -5.47
CA LEU A 486 20.74 18.31 -5.18
C LEU A 486 21.24 17.33 -6.26
N GLY A 487 21.20 17.71 -7.53
CA GLY A 487 21.78 16.94 -8.63
C GLY A 487 23.28 16.65 -8.44
N ASP A 488 24.05 17.66 -8.02
CA ASP A 488 25.48 17.51 -7.73
C ASP A 488 25.72 16.53 -6.57
N LEU A 489 24.97 16.67 -5.47
CA LEU A 489 25.05 15.77 -4.32
C LEU A 489 24.74 14.31 -4.71
N MET A 490 23.70 14.12 -5.53
CA MET A 490 23.35 12.80 -6.06
C MET A 490 24.43 12.22 -6.95
N SER A 491 25.02 13.01 -7.85
CA SER A 491 26.11 12.54 -8.71
C SER A 491 27.33 12.07 -7.91
N LYS A 492 27.56 12.67 -6.74
CA LYS A 492 28.67 12.32 -5.84
C LYS A 492 28.42 11.03 -5.06
N PHE A 493 27.20 10.81 -4.55
CA PHE A 493 26.92 9.72 -3.59
C PHE A 493 25.83 8.72 -4.01
N ALA A 494 24.88 9.10 -4.88
CA ALA A 494 23.71 8.29 -5.24
C ALA A 494 23.74 7.90 -6.74
N ARG A 495 24.14 6.66 -7.04
CA ARG A 495 24.22 6.13 -8.42
C ARG A 495 22.85 5.75 -9.01
N SER A 496 21.92 6.70 -9.17
CA SER A 496 20.64 6.44 -9.86
C SER A 496 20.50 7.26 -11.15
N SER A 497 20.22 6.58 -12.27
CA SER A 497 20.20 7.16 -13.63
C SER A 497 18.87 7.80 -14.04
N ASN A 498 17.78 7.66 -13.25
CA ASN A 498 16.41 8.06 -13.64
C ASN A 498 15.70 9.01 -12.65
N TYR A 499 16.47 9.79 -11.88
CA TYR A 499 15.89 10.73 -10.92
C TYR A 499 15.59 12.10 -11.56
N ASP A 500 14.33 12.52 -11.48
CA ASP A 500 13.91 13.86 -11.92
C ASP A 500 13.86 14.83 -10.73
N VAL A 501 14.82 15.75 -10.72
CA VAL A 501 14.98 16.78 -9.68
C VAL A 501 13.94 17.91 -9.83
N LYS A 502 13.21 18.00 -10.95
CA LYS A 502 12.32 19.12 -11.26
C LYS A 502 10.94 19.04 -10.60
N THR A 503 10.71 18.04 -9.75
CA THR A 503 9.41 17.82 -9.09
C THR A 503 9.31 18.54 -7.75
N ASP A 504 8.11 18.95 -7.33
CA ASP A 504 7.86 19.57 -6.02
C ASP A 504 8.16 18.63 -4.83
N HIS A 505 8.31 17.33 -5.10
CA HIS A 505 8.60 16.29 -4.13
C HIS A 505 9.99 15.68 -4.30
N ALA A 506 10.91 16.42 -4.93
CA ALA A 506 12.28 15.98 -5.15
C ALA A 506 12.92 15.50 -3.83
N LEU A 507 12.89 16.30 -2.76
CA LEU A 507 13.49 15.89 -1.47
C LEU A 507 12.95 14.55 -0.95
N ALA A 508 11.63 14.37 -0.93
CA ALA A 508 11.01 13.13 -0.51
C ALA A 508 11.48 11.94 -1.37
N LYS A 509 11.55 12.12 -2.70
CA LYS A 509 12.06 11.11 -3.63
C LYS A 509 13.55 10.82 -3.43
N PHE A 510 14.36 11.83 -3.11
CA PHE A 510 15.79 11.69 -2.86
C PHE A 510 16.03 10.82 -1.63
N TYR A 511 15.42 11.19 -0.51
CA TYR A 511 15.55 10.40 0.71
C TYR A 511 14.95 9.00 0.52
N TRP A 512 13.81 8.84 -0.17
CA TRP A 512 13.30 7.50 -0.50
C TRP A 512 14.27 6.62 -1.29
N SER A 513 15.08 7.23 -2.16
CA SER A 513 16.12 6.53 -2.94
C SER A 513 17.32 6.09 -2.11
N LEU A 514 17.48 6.63 -0.89
CA LEU A 514 18.50 6.24 0.08
C LEU A 514 17.86 5.31 1.14
N PRO A 515 18.10 3.98 1.06
CA PRO A 515 17.49 3.02 1.99
C PRO A 515 17.70 3.39 3.47
N GLU A 516 18.90 3.86 3.82
CA GLU A 516 19.28 4.19 5.20
C GLU A 516 18.49 5.38 5.76
N SER A 517 18.03 6.28 4.89
CA SER A 517 17.27 7.46 5.30
C SER A 517 15.79 7.20 5.56
N ARG A 518 15.26 6.06 5.08
CA ARG A 518 13.85 5.70 5.26
C ARG A 518 13.47 5.61 6.73
N GLY A 519 14.36 5.06 7.56
CA GLY A 519 14.18 5.02 9.02
C GLY A 519 14.08 6.42 9.64
N GLY A 520 14.92 7.37 9.19
CA GLY A 520 14.91 8.75 9.68
C GLY A 520 13.65 9.52 9.27
N ILE A 521 13.24 9.41 7.99
CA ILE A 521 12.01 10.02 7.49
C ILE A 521 10.80 9.45 8.23
N ALA A 522 10.71 8.12 8.34
CA ALA A 522 9.60 7.46 9.01
C ALA A 522 9.51 7.88 10.49
N ASP A 523 10.65 8.15 11.14
CA ASP A 523 10.67 8.69 12.51
C ASP A 523 10.17 10.13 12.62
N GLY A 524 10.61 11.00 11.71
CA GLY A 524 10.08 12.35 11.60
C GLY A 524 8.56 12.35 11.36
N LEU A 525 8.09 11.55 10.42
CA LEU A 525 6.65 11.42 10.11
C LEU A 525 5.86 10.81 11.26
N SER A 526 6.40 9.82 11.98
CA SER A 526 5.79 9.28 13.20
C SER A 526 5.64 10.35 14.29
N LYS A 527 6.66 11.21 14.47
CA LYS A 527 6.60 12.34 15.41
C LYS A 527 5.56 13.38 14.97
N GLU A 528 5.48 13.69 13.68
CA GLU A 528 4.49 14.60 13.10
C GLU A 528 3.07 14.04 13.28
N ALA A 529 2.86 12.74 13.00
CA ALA A 529 1.59 12.07 13.22
C ALA A 529 1.17 12.05 14.70
N ARG A 530 2.12 11.92 15.65
CA ARG A 530 1.84 12.02 17.09
C ARG A 530 1.44 13.43 17.51
N ALA A 531 2.11 14.45 16.97
CA ALA A 531 1.75 15.84 17.22
C ALA A 531 0.33 16.14 16.70
N LEU A 532 0.01 15.66 15.49
CA LEU A 532 -1.33 15.73 14.93
C LEU A 532 -2.36 14.98 15.80
N GLU A 533 -2.03 13.77 16.25
CA GLU A 533 -2.90 12.97 17.13
C GLU A 533 -3.27 13.75 18.40
N THR A 534 -2.29 14.44 19.01
CA THR A 534 -2.52 15.29 20.18
C THR A 534 -3.34 16.54 19.83
N ALA A 535 -3.06 17.19 18.69
CA ALA A 535 -3.81 18.36 18.25
C ALA A 535 -5.29 18.02 17.98
N LEU A 536 -5.56 16.93 17.26
CA LEU A 536 -6.90 16.40 17.02
C LEU A 536 -7.60 16.05 18.34
N ARG A 537 -6.89 15.41 19.28
CA ARG A 537 -7.45 15.07 20.59
C ARG A 537 -7.88 16.32 21.35
N ILE A 538 -7.02 17.34 21.44
CA ILE A 538 -7.32 18.60 22.13
C ILE A 538 -8.48 19.33 21.45
N LYS A 539 -8.50 19.41 20.11
CA LYS A 539 -9.57 20.05 19.36
C LYS A 539 -10.90 19.30 19.52
N GLY A 540 -10.86 17.97 19.46
CA GLY A 540 -12.05 17.12 19.53
C GLY A 540 -12.67 17.03 20.93
N THR A 541 -11.92 17.27 22.02
CA THR A 541 -12.47 17.31 23.38
C THR A 541 -12.95 18.70 23.82
N ARG A 542 -12.75 19.76 23.01
CA ARG A 542 -13.22 21.10 23.35
C ARG A 542 -14.76 21.15 23.33
N PRO A 543 -15.40 21.67 24.40
CA PRO A 543 -16.85 21.79 24.46
C PRO A 543 -17.34 22.81 23.42
N ARG A 544 -18.39 22.43 22.67
CA ARG A 544 -19.02 23.25 21.64
C ARG A 544 -19.79 24.41 22.26
N ARG A 545 -19.91 25.51 21.50
CA ARG A 545 -20.81 26.61 21.85
C ARG A 545 -22.26 26.09 21.77
N LYS A 546 -23.02 26.12 22.86
CA LYS A 546 -24.43 25.70 22.86
C LYS A 546 -25.19 26.53 21.81
N MET A 547 -25.72 25.87 20.78
CA MET A 547 -26.76 26.47 19.95
C MET A 547 -28.06 26.45 20.75
N ASP A 548 -28.77 27.58 20.79
CA ASP A 548 -30.12 27.60 21.36
C ASP A 548 -31.01 26.63 20.56
N LEU A 549 -31.57 25.64 21.25
CA LEU A 549 -32.40 24.62 20.61
C LEU A 549 -33.67 25.27 20.04
N GLY A 550 -33.90 25.10 18.74
CA GLY A 550 -35.16 25.52 18.11
C GLY A 550 -36.35 24.70 18.64
N ALA A 551 -37.58 25.22 18.49
CA ALA A 551 -38.80 24.60 19.02
C ALA A 551 -38.98 23.11 18.60
N LEU A 552 -38.57 22.76 17.36
CA LEU A 552 -38.59 21.37 16.88
C LEU A 552 -37.59 20.49 17.62
N ALA A 553 -36.38 20.98 17.87
CA ALA A 553 -35.34 20.23 18.58
C ALA A 553 -35.75 20.00 20.04
N VAL A 554 -36.35 21.00 20.69
CA VAL A 554 -36.93 20.86 22.04
C VAL A 554 -38.02 19.78 22.06
N ALA A 555 -38.89 19.74 21.04
CA ALA A 555 -39.92 18.71 20.93
C ALA A 555 -39.34 17.30 20.70
N LEU A 556 -38.24 17.18 19.96
CA LEU A 556 -37.54 15.90 19.77
C LEU A 556 -36.85 15.43 21.06
N VAL A 557 -36.20 16.33 21.80
CA VAL A 557 -35.64 16.00 23.12
C VAL A 557 -36.74 15.56 24.09
N ALA A 558 -37.88 16.27 24.10
CA ALA A 558 -39.05 15.89 24.88
C ALA A 558 -39.66 14.55 24.46
N ALA A 559 -39.48 14.14 23.20
CA ALA A 559 -39.90 12.84 22.67
C ALA A 559 -38.89 11.70 22.97
N GLY A 560 -37.83 11.96 23.73
CA GLY A 560 -36.85 10.96 24.15
C GLY A 560 -35.63 10.83 23.24
N TYR A 561 -35.44 11.73 22.27
CA TYR A 561 -34.18 11.81 21.53
C TYR A 561 -33.12 12.51 22.38
N GLY A 562 -31.85 12.05 22.33
CA GLY A 562 -30.78 12.59 23.17
C GLY A 562 -30.48 14.08 22.92
N GLU A 563 -30.01 14.78 23.95
CA GLU A 563 -29.41 16.11 23.78
C GLU A 563 -28.14 16.01 22.91
N PRO A 564 -27.85 16.99 22.04
CA PRO A 564 -26.65 16.97 21.23
C PRO A 564 -25.39 17.00 22.12
N GLU A 565 -24.48 16.03 21.93
CA GLU A 565 -23.24 15.93 22.71
C GLU A 565 -22.38 17.21 22.61
N GLU A 566 -21.80 17.61 23.74
CA GLU A 566 -21.00 18.83 23.85
C GLU A 566 -19.59 18.70 23.25
N ALA A 567 -19.04 17.49 23.05
CA ALA A 567 -17.69 17.26 22.54
C ALA A 567 -17.66 16.24 21.39
N PHE A 568 -16.62 16.31 20.54
CA PHE A 568 -16.45 15.44 19.36
C PHE A 568 -15.84 14.08 19.70
N PHE A 569 -14.91 14.06 20.66
CA PHE A 569 -14.30 12.84 21.18
C PHE A 569 -14.66 12.67 22.65
N PRO A 570 -14.92 11.44 23.12
CA PRO A 570 -15.23 11.21 24.53
C PRO A 570 -14.06 11.65 25.42
N PRO A 571 -14.33 12.20 26.62
CA PRO A 571 -13.33 12.82 27.48
C PRO A 571 -12.37 11.85 28.18
N SER A 572 -12.68 10.54 28.22
CA SER A 572 -11.86 9.52 28.88
C SER A 572 -11.60 8.31 27.99
N PHE A 573 -10.33 7.97 27.77
CA PHE A 573 -9.90 6.73 27.12
C PHE A 573 -9.14 5.85 28.13
N PRO A 574 -9.28 4.51 28.08
CA PRO A 574 -8.48 3.62 28.91
C PRO A 574 -7.00 3.86 28.60
N ALA A 575 -6.27 4.33 29.62
CA ALA A 575 -4.88 4.67 29.52
C ALA A 575 -4.03 3.40 29.47
N SER A 576 -3.84 2.85 28.27
CA SER A 576 -2.54 2.25 27.96
C SER A 576 -1.87 3.19 26.96
N GLU A 577 -0.83 3.91 27.39
CA GLU A 577 -0.19 4.99 26.61
C GLU A 577 0.36 4.54 25.25
N ILE A 578 0.47 3.22 25.05
CA ILE A 578 1.09 2.60 23.87
C ILE A 578 0.04 2.19 22.82
N ASP A 579 -1.23 1.97 23.19
CA ASP A 579 -2.24 1.46 22.25
C ASP A 579 -2.86 2.56 21.37
N LEU A 580 -2.96 2.29 20.06
CA LEU A 580 -3.39 3.24 19.02
C LEU A 580 -4.91 3.24 18.80
N THR A 581 -5.69 3.11 19.87
CA THR A 581 -7.15 2.93 19.79
C THR A 581 -7.95 4.21 19.97
N SER A 582 -7.30 5.34 20.26
CA SER A 582 -8.01 6.62 20.39
C SER A 582 -8.68 7.07 19.07
N PRO A 583 -9.83 7.77 19.10
CA PRO A 583 -10.48 8.35 17.94
C PRO A 583 -9.55 9.19 17.06
N ALA A 584 -8.71 10.02 17.67
CA ALA A 584 -7.70 10.81 16.97
C ALA A 584 -6.67 9.92 16.25
N ALA A 585 -6.23 8.82 16.89
CA ALA A 585 -5.35 7.84 16.24
C ALA A 585 -6.04 7.14 15.06
N ARG A 586 -7.33 6.78 15.20
CA ARG A 586 -8.11 6.12 14.14
C ARG A 586 -8.35 7.04 12.94
N VAL A 587 -8.62 8.34 13.16
CA VAL A 587 -8.70 9.34 12.09
C VAL A 587 -7.44 9.30 11.23
N ILE A 588 -6.26 9.31 11.85
CA ILE A 588 -4.97 9.21 11.15
C ILE A 588 -4.89 7.88 10.39
N ASP A 589 -5.20 6.76 11.04
CA ASP A 589 -5.11 5.44 10.43
C ASP A 589 -6.02 5.32 9.18
N TYR A 590 -7.24 5.86 9.22
CA TYR A 590 -8.17 5.86 8.07
C TYR A 590 -7.69 6.72 6.90
N VAL A 591 -7.26 7.95 7.18
CA VAL A 591 -6.78 8.85 6.13
C VAL A 591 -5.51 8.28 5.50
N MET A 592 -4.60 7.73 6.30
CA MET A 592 -3.36 7.16 5.77
C MET A 592 -3.59 5.87 4.97
N THR A 593 -4.42 4.94 5.46
CA THR A 593 -4.70 3.69 4.74
C THR A 593 -5.37 3.91 3.39
N THR A 594 -6.32 4.85 3.31
CA THR A 594 -6.97 5.21 2.04
C THR A 594 -6.01 5.95 1.10
N SER A 595 -5.21 6.87 1.63
CA SER A 595 -4.24 7.64 0.85
C SER A 595 -3.09 6.80 0.31
N ARG A 596 -2.69 5.73 1.03
CA ARG A 596 -1.77 4.70 0.53
C ARG A 596 -2.26 4.10 -0.79
N LEU A 597 -3.58 4.05 -1.02
CA LEU A 597 -4.22 3.53 -2.23
C LEU A 597 -4.65 4.62 -3.21
N TYR A 598 -4.13 5.85 -3.08
CA TYR A 598 -4.50 7.00 -3.90
C TYR A 598 -5.99 7.35 -3.82
N ARG A 599 -6.62 7.18 -2.66
CA ARG A 599 -8.02 7.55 -2.43
C ARG A 599 -8.13 8.57 -1.31
N ALA A 600 -8.92 9.61 -1.55
CA ALA A 600 -9.38 10.52 -0.51
C ALA A 600 -10.66 9.97 0.10
N VAL A 601 -10.87 10.17 1.40
CA VAL A 601 -12.06 9.69 2.11
C VAL A 601 -13.07 10.82 2.29
N PRO A 602 -14.37 10.59 2.03
CA PRO A 602 -15.41 11.55 2.39
C PRO A 602 -15.42 11.81 3.89
N ILE A 603 -15.38 13.07 4.28
CA ILE A 603 -15.23 13.44 5.69
C ILE A 603 -16.43 12.99 6.53
N ASN A 604 -17.63 13.08 5.96
CA ASN A 604 -18.84 12.59 6.62
C ASN A 604 -18.76 11.08 6.92
N LEU A 605 -18.15 10.29 6.03
CA LEU A 605 -17.92 8.87 6.23
C LEU A 605 -16.84 8.64 7.31
N LEU A 606 -15.73 9.38 7.23
CA LEU A 606 -14.63 9.30 8.18
C LEU A 606 -15.12 9.54 9.62
N LEU A 607 -15.83 10.63 9.85
CA LEU A 607 -16.34 10.95 11.19
C LEU A 607 -17.36 9.92 11.68
N ARG A 608 -18.30 9.52 10.81
CA ARG A 608 -19.30 8.52 11.15
C ARG A 608 -18.65 7.23 11.64
N THR A 609 -17.55 6.84 11.01
CA THR A 609 -16.79 5.63 11.36
C THR A 609 -16.06 5.76 12.70
N VAL A 610 -15.58 6.97 13.02
CA VAL A 610 -14.89 7.26 14.28
C VAL A 610 -15.89 7.35 15.45
N LEU A 611 -17.08 7.92 15.23
CA LEU A 611 -18.08 8.19 16.26
C LEU A 611 -19.00 6.99 16.57
N LEU A 612 -19.47 6.24 15.55
CA LEU A 612 -20.48 5.18 15.71
C LEU A 612 -19.88 3.82 16.11
N GLN A 613 -18.94 3.79 17.06
CA GLN A 613 -18.32 2.54 17.51
C GLN A 613 -19.20 1.67 18.41
N LYS A 614 -20.28 2.22 18.98
CA LYS A 614 -21.30 1.43 19.67
C LYS A 614 -22.53 1.32 18.80
N ASP A 615 -23.11 0.12 18.75
CA ASP A 615 -24.18 -0.26 17.82
C ASP A 615 -25.51 0.49 18.01
N ASP A 616 -25.62 1.45 18.93
CA ASP A 616 -26.91 2.04 19.35
C ASP A 616 -27.00 3.58 19.44
N GLU A 617 -26.06 4.37 18.91
CA GLU A 617 -26.12 5.83 19.05
C GLU A 617 -26.41 6.61 17.76
N ILE A 618 -27.30 7.60 17.92
CA ILE A 618 -27.99 8.39 16.91
C ILE A 618 -27.00 9.15 16.00
N LEU A 619 -27.38 9.32 14.73
CA LEU A 619 -26.68 10.19 13.77
C LEU A 619 -26.45 11.59 14.35
N ILE A 620 -25.21 11.88 14.77
CA ILE A 620 -24.79 13.23 15.10
C ILE A 620 -24.63 13.97 13.76
N SER A 621 -25.54 14.91 13.47
CA SER A 621 -25.32 15.87 12.39
C SER A 621 -24.14 16.75 12.78
N VAL A 622 -23.07 16.68 12.02
CA VAL A 622 -21.88 17.51 12.26
C VAL A 622 -21.92 18.71 11.33
N ASP A 623 -21.82 19.89 11.92
CA ASP A 623 -21.71 21.15 11.18
C ASP A 623 -20.36 21.27 10.44
N VAL A 624 -20.39 21.84 9.24
CA VAL A 624 -19.24 21.95 8.32
C VAL A 624 -18.16 22.87 8.88
N GLU A 625 -18.52 23.94 9.60
CA GLU A 625 -17.55 24.84 10.23
C GLU A 625 -16.81 24.14 11.37
N THR A 626 -17.55 23.38 12.19
CA THR A 626 -16.96 22.56 13.27
C THR A 626 -16.01 21.49 12.72
N LEU A 627 -16.36 20.92 11.56
CA LEU A 627 -15.53 19.97 10.83
C LEU A 627 -14.23 20.57 10.33
N ARG A 628 -14.34 21.76 9.74
CA ARG A 628 -13.21 22.54 9.28
C ARG A 628 -12.27 22.84 10.46
N ASP A 629 -12.81 23.27 11.60
CA ASP A 629 -12.02 23.61 12.79
C ASP A 629 -11.22 22.43 13.36
N LEU A 630 -11.73 21.20 13.25
CA LEU A 630 -11.02 20.00 13.70
C LEU A 630 -9.70 19.77 12.93
N PHE A 631 -9.71 20.06 11.63
CA PHE A 631 -8.64 19.70 10.70
C PHE A 631 -7.86 20.91 10.13
N VAL A 632 -8.33 22.15 10.32
CA VAL A 632 -7.61 23.37 9.92
C VAL A 632 -6.29 23.51 10.68
N GLY A 633 -5.25 23.97 10.00
CA GLY A 633 -3.90 24.09 10.56
C GLY A 633 -3.08 22.81 10.53
N GLU A 634 -3.66 21.68 10.08
CA GLU A 634 -2.98 20.39 10.07
C GLU A 634 -2.40 20.05 8.69
N ASP A 635 -1.09 20.22 8.51
CA ASP A 635 -0.45 20.08 7.20
C ASP A 635 -0.32 18.63 6.70
N MET A 636 -0.44 17.62 7.57
CA MET A 636 -0.36 16.22 7.16
C MET A 636 -1.54 15.79 6.27
N PHE A 637 -2.65 16.54 6.33
CA PHE A 637 -3.86 16.31 5.55
C PHE A 637 -4.07 17.37 4.45
N ARG A 638 -4.79 16.98 3.40
CA ARG A 638 -5.18 17.83 2.28
C ARG A 638 -6.67 17.70 2.04
N TRP A 639 -7.29 18.85 1.86
CA TRP A 639 -8.69 18.97 1.50
C TRP A 639 -8.84 18.96 0.00
N GLN A 640 -9.86 18.26 -0.47
CA GLN A 640 -10.25 18.22 -1.86
C GLN A 640 -11.77 18.33 -1.92
N TYR A 641 -12.28 19.06 -2.90
CA TYR A 641 -13.69 19.07 -3.20
C TYR A 641 -14.01 17.91 -4.14
N GLY A 642 -15.04 17.15 -3.79
CA GLY A 642 -15.60 16.04 -4.56
C GLY A 642 -17.06 16.29 -4.92
N GLY A 643 -17.63 15.40 -5.71
CA GLY A 643 -19.00 15.55 -6.22
C GLY A 643 -19.07 16.30 -7.55
N LYS A 644 -20.16 16.08 -8.29
CA LYS A 644 -20.43 16.76 -9.56
C LYS A 644 -20.44 18.30 -9.45
N ASP A 645 -20.83 18.80 -8.28
CA ASP A 645 -20.95 20.23 -7.98
C ASP A 645 -19.87 20.72 -6.99
N GLU A 646 -18.81 19.94 -6.75
CA GLU A 646 -17.74 20.26 -5.77
C GLU A 646 -18.27 20.52 -4.34
N SER A 647 -19.44 19.95 -4.00
CA SER A 647 -20.13 20.19 -2.74
C SER A 647 -19.69 19.29 -1.58
N GLU A 648 -18.96 18.21 -1.88
CA GLU A 648 -18.52 17.26 -0.86
C GLU A 648 -17.06 17.50 -0.47
N LEU A 649 -16.76 17.42 0.83
CA LEU A 649 -15.40 17.57 1.34
C LEU A 649 -14.75 16.20 1.53
N LEU A 650 -13.63 16.01 0.86
CA LEU A 650 -12.77 14.84 0.94
C LEU A 650 -11.47 15.21 1.66
N VAL A 651 -10.90 14.23 2.36
CA VAL A 651 -9.59 14.38 3.01
C VAL A 651 -8.64 13.26 2.59
N SER A 652 -7.39 13.61 2.31
CA SER A 652 -6.30 12.68 2.02
C SER A 652 -5.03 13.09 2.75
N ALA A 653 -4.04 12.21 2.79
CA ALA A 653 -2.67 12.58 3.14
C ALA A 653 -2.08 13.52 2.08
N ARG A 654 -1.07 14.31 2.47
CA ARG A 654 -0.35 15.18 1.54
C ARG A 654 0.44 14.42 0.48
N LEU A 655 0.97 13.24 0.82
CA LEU A 655 1.73 12.37 -0.08
C LEU A 655 1.41 10.90 0.19
N GLN A 656 1.28 10.11 -0.87
CA GLN A 656 1.06 8.66 -0.78
C GLN A 656 2.23 7.95 -0.09
N LEU A 657 3.46 8.40 -0.35
CA LEU A 657 4.68 7.82 0.22
C LEU A 657 4.73 7.94 1.74
N GLU A 658 4.29 9.09 2.25
CA GLU A 658 4.22 9.33 3.68
C GLU A 658 3.12 8.49 4.31
N ALA A 659 1.98 8.38 3.63
CA ALA A 659 0.90 7.48 4.05
C ALA A 659 1.39 6.03 4.16
N GLU A 660 2.19 5.56 3.20
CA GLU A 660 2.85 4.25 3.27
C GLU A 660 3.80 4.14 4.48
N LEU A 661 4.71 5.09 4.70
CA LEU A 661 5.65 5.06 5.83
C LEU A 661 4.92 5.07 7.18
N VAL A 662 3.88 5.89 7.31
CA VAL A 662 3.05 5.99 8.51
C VAL A 662 2.25 4.70 8.72
N CYS A 663 1.66 4.12 7.67
CA CYS A 663 0.97 2.83 7.76
C CYS A 663 1.93 1.70 8.19
N ASN A 664 3.12 1.63 7.61
CA ASN A 664 4.13 0.62 7.97
C ASN A 664 4.54 0.71 9.45
N ARG A 665 4.69 1.93 10.00
CA ARG A 665 5.04 2.12 11.43
C ARG A 665 3.86 1.95 12.38
N ARG A 666 2.66 2.40 12.02
CA ARG A 666 1.50 2.38 12.93
C ARG A 666 0.75 1.05 12.89
N LEU A 667 0.49 0.52 11.70
CA LEU A 667 -0.34 -0.67 11.46
C LEU A 667 0.50 -1.92 11.18
N GLY A 668 1.55 -1.76 10.36
CA GLY A 668 2.60 -2.74 10.15
C GLY A 668 2.18 -4.07 9.52
N THR A 669 0.98 -4.21 8.95
CA THR A 669 0.62 -5.33 8.06
C THR A 669 -0.47 -4.93 7.06
N PRO A 670 -0.50 -5.53 5.85
CA PRO A 670 -1.60 -5.33 4.90
C PRO A 670 -2.98 -5.71 5.47
N HIS A 671 -3.04 -6.75 6.31
CA HIS A 671 -4.28 -7.16 6.97
C HIS A 671 -4.83 -6.04 7.87
N ALA A 672 -4.00 -5.44 8.73
CA ALA A 672 -4.43 -4.35 9.60
C ALA A 672 -4.85 -3.09 8.82
N GLU A 673 -4.17 -2.79 7.70
CA GLU A 673 -4.58 -1.74 6.76
C GLU A 673 -5.98 -2.04 6.18
N ALA A 674 -6.20 -3.27 5.71
CA ALA A 674 -7.50 -3.70 5.19
C ALA A 674 -8.61 -3.63 6.24
N THR A 675 -8.35 -4.00 7.50
CA THR A 675 -9.32 -3.86 8.60
C THR A 675 -9.81 -2.42 8.75
N ARG A 676 -8.92 -1.43 8.67
CA ARG A 676 -9.30 -0.01 8.74
C ARG A 676 -10.16 0.43 7.55
N ILE A 677 -9.86 -0.08 6.36
CA ILE A 677 -10.68 0.19 5.17
C ILE A 677 -12.05 -0.51 5.28
N ILE A 678 -12.10 -1.74 5.80
CA ILE A 678 -13.36 -2.47 6.05
C ILE A 678 -14.23 -1.71 7.06
N GLU A 679 -13.65 -1.15 8.11
CA GLU A 679 -14.36 -0.31 9.08
C GLU A 679 -15.02 0.90 8.37
N LEU A 680 -14.31 1.61 7.49
CA LEU A 680 -14.88 2.70 6.69
C LEU A 680 -16.00 2.21 5.77
N ILE A 681 -15.77 1.13 5.02
CA ILE A 681 -16.78 0.56 4.10
C ILE A 681 -18.04 0.22 4.89
N SER A 682 -17.92 -0.41 6.06
CA SER A 682 -19.06 -0.85 6.88
C SER A 682 -20.01 0.26 7.31
N LYS A 683 -19.57 1.53 7.26
CA LYS A 683 -20.35 2.71 7.66
C LYS A 683 -20.78 3.58 6.45
N ALA A 684 -20.54 3.14 5.22
CA ALA A 684 -20.87 3.85 3.98
C ALA A 684 -22.35 3.71 3.57
N TYR A 685 -23.27 4.09 4.47
CA TYR A 685 -24.71 3.91 4.30
C TYR A 685 -25.29 4.70 3.11
N ASN A 686 -24.65 5.79 2.67
CA ASN A 686 -25.14 6.58 1.54
C ASN A 686 -24.61 6.09 0.19
N ALA A 687 -23.84 4.99 0.15
CA ALA A 687 -23.28 4.41 -1.08
C ALA A 687 -24.33 3.76 -2.01
N SER A 688 -25.63 3.84 -1.68
CA SER A 688 -26.73 3.30 -2.49
C SER A 688 -26.93 4.07 -3.79
N ARG A 689 -26.70 5.40 -3.79
CA ARG A 689 -26.83 6.25 -4.97
C ARG A 689 -25.58 6.12 -5.84
N GLU A 690 -25.72 5.71 -7.11
CA GLU A 690 -24.56 5.52 -8.00
C GLU A 690 -23.69 6.78 -8.15
N ASP A 691 -24.32 7.96 -8.16
CA ASP A 691 -23.69 9.28 -8.30
C ASP A 691 -23.19 9.91 -6.98
N GLY A 692 -23.35 9.23 -5.84
CA GLY A 692 -22.91 9.76 -4.54
C GLY A 692 -21.42 9.53 -4.29
N GLU A 693 -20.73 10.44 -3.60
CA GLU A 693 -19.30 10.29 -3.35
C GLU A 693 -18.98 9.09 -2.44
N GLU A 694 -19.85 8.72 -1.50
CA GLU A 694 -19.67 7.48 -0.73
C GLU A 694 -19.69 6.24 -1.65
N SER A 695 -20.53 6.22 -2.71
CA SER A 695 -20.56 5.13 -3.70
C SER A 695 -19.29 5.11 -4.56
N HIS A 696 -18.84 6.28 -5.01
CA HIS A 696 -17.59 6.44 -5.74
C HIS A 696 -16.40 5.98 -4.90
N PHE A 697 -16.28 6.47 -3.68
CA PHE A 697 -15.24 6.09 -2.72
C PHE A 697 -15.20 4.58 -2.49
N VAL A 698 -16.32 3.95 -2.12
CA VAL A 698 -16.37 2.49 -1.84
C VAL A 698 -16.00 1.70 -3.09
N THR A 699 -16.52 2.09 -4.26
CA THR A 699 -16.20 1.38 -5.51
C THR A 699 -14.72 1.48 -5.85
N GLU A 700 -14.13 2.66 -5.69
CA GLU A 700 -12.74 2.91 -6.04
C GLU A 700 -11.73 2.35 -5.03
N ILE A 701 -12.05 2.33 -3.73
CA ILE A 701 -11.18 1.74 -2.72
C ILE A 701 -11.23 0.21 -2.79
N VAL A 702 -12.41 -0.38 -3.06
CA VAL A 702 -12.55 -1.83 -3.28
C VAL A 702 -11.81 -2.26 -4.54
N PHE A 703 -11.92 -1.49 -5.63
CA PHE A 703 -11.11 -1.73 -6.82
C PHE A 703 -9.60 -1.60 -6.51
N ALA A 704 -9.21 -0.60 -5.72
CA ALA A 704 -7.81 -0.39 -5.38
C ALA A 704 -7.20 -1.53 -4.54
N LEU A 705 -8.01 -2.12 -3.65
CA LEU A 705 -7.67 -3.30 -2.87
C LEU A 705 -7.62 -4.58 -3.72
N GLY A 706 -8.51 -4.70 -4.71
CA GLY A 706 -8.72 -5.91 -5.49
C GLY A 706 -7.55 -6.30 -6.41
N PRO A 707 -7.61 -7.51 -7.01
CA PRO A 707 -6.50 -8.11 -7.74
C PRO A 707 -6.10 -7.35 -9.02
N ASP A 708 -7.04 -6.61 -9.60
CA ASP A 708 -6.83 -5.80 -10.81
C ASP A 708 -6.46 -4.33 -10.47
N GLY A 709 -6.35 -4.01 -9.18
CA GLY A 709 -6.00 -2.68 -8.67
C GLY A 709 -4.49 -2.43 -8.59
N PRO A 710 -4.06 -1.19 -8.31
CA PRO A 710 -2.65 -0.80 -8.15
C PRO A 710 -1.92 -1.58 -7.05
N ALA A 711 -2.62 -2.13 -6.06
CA ALA A 711 -2.01 -2.93 -4.99
C ALA A 711 -1.71 -4.39 -5.38
N GLY A 712 -2.20 -4.85 -6.54
CA GLY A 712 -2.05 -6.24 -6.97
C GLY A 712 -2.59 -7.22 -5.93
N GLU A 713 -1.78 -8.21 -5.54
CA GLU A 713 -2.19 -9.24 -4.57
C GLU A 713 -1.84 -8.90 -3.11
N ARG A 714 -1.41 -7.67 -2.79
CA ARG A 714 -1.00 -7.27 -1.42
C ARG A 714 -2.11 -7.52 -0.37
N TYR A 715 -3.37 -7.34 -0.75
CA TYR A 715 -4.52 -7.49 0.16
C TYR A 715 -5.34 -8.77 -0.08
N LYS A 716 -4.76 -9.76 -0.76
CA LYS A 716 -5.48 -10.99 -1.14
C LYS A 716 -6.15 -11.70 0.04
N ASP A 717 -5.50 -11.70 1.21
CA ASP A 717 -6.01 -12.37 2.41
C ASP A 717 -7.28 -11.69 2.96
N ALA A 718 -7.50 -10.41 2.65
CA ALA A 718 -8.65 -9.63 3.10
C ALA A 718 -9.83 -9.63 2.10
N TYR A 719 -9.68 -10.22 0.90
CA TYR A 719 -10.72 -10.16 -0.14
C TYR A 719 -12.07 -10.73 0.34
N LEU A 720 -12.05 -11.83 1.08
CA LEU A 720 -13.28 -12.43 1.60
C LEU A 720 -13.97 -11.53 2.63
N ASP A 721 -13.21 -10.87 3.50
CA ASP A 721 -13.74 -9.99 4.55
C ASP A 721 -14.32 -8.70 3.96
N VAL A 722 -13.63 -8.10 2.97
CA VAL A 722 -14.17 -6.97 2.20
C VAL A 722 -15.48 -7.35 1.52
N ALA A 723 -15.52 -8.53 0.88
CA ALA A 723 -16.69 -9.01 0.18
C ALA A 723 -17.87 -9.27 1.13
N ARG A 724 -17.63 -9.77 2.35
CA ARG A 724 -18.65 -9.92 3.39
C ARG A 724 -19.12 -8.59 3.96
N CYS A 725 -18.23 -7.62 4.10
CA CYS A 725 -18.60 -6.25 4.48
C CYS A 725 -19.58 -5.63 3.47
N LEU A 726 -19.37 -5.83 2.17
CA LEU A 726 -20.31 -5.41 1.13
C LEU A 726 -21.66 -6.15 1.21
N THR A 727 -21.64 -7.45 1.54
CA THR A 727 -22.87 -8.23 1.81
C THR A 727 -23.66 -7.64 2.97
N ASP A 728 -22.98 -7.26 4.05
CA ASP A 728 -23.61 -6.67 5.24
C ASP A 728 -24.20 -5.29 4.94
N LEU A 729 -23.49 -4.43 4.22
CA LEU A 729 -24.05 -3.14 3.75
C LEU A 729 -25.34 -3.33 2.96
N ARG A 730 -25.37 -4.34 2.08
CA ARG A 730 -26.56 -4.64 1.27
C ARG A 730 -27.71 -5.20 2.11
N LYS A 731 -27.44 -6.23 2.92
CA LYS A 731 -28.48 -6.98 3.63
C LYS A 731 -28.96 -6.31 4.92
N LYS A 732 -28.06 -5.69 5.68
CA LYS A 732 -28.36 -5.05 6.97
C LYS A 732 -28.67 -3.56 6.82
N ASN A 733 -27.94 -2.86 5.96
CA ASN A 733 -28.08 -1.39 5.81
C ASN A 733 -28.86 -0.95 4.56
N GLY A 734 -29.32 -1.89 3.72
CA GLY A 734 -30.15 -1.57 2.56
C GLY A 734 -29.41 -0.83 1.43
N VAL A 735 -28.09 -0.93 1.36
CA VAL A 735 -27.27 -0.29 0.31
C VAL A 735 -27.39 -1.11 -0.98
N LEU A 736 -28.28 -0.69 -1.88
CA LEU A 736 -28.59 -1.39 -3.13
C LEU A 736 -27.87 -0.75 -4.31
N ASN A 737 -26.65 -1.22 -4.59
CA ASN A 737 -25.82 -0.73 -5.69
C ASN A 737 -25.25 -1.88 -6.52
N ALA A 738 -25.58 -1.94 -7.82
CA ALA A 738 -25.20 -3.04 -8.70
C ALA A 738 -23.67 -3.17 -8.88
N ARG A 739 -22.92 -2.05 -8.84
CA ARG A 739 -21.45 -2.07 -8.94
C ARG A 739 -20.81 -2.68 -7.70
N LEU A 740 -21.35 -2.39 -6.52
CA LEU A 740 -20.86 -2.97 -5.27
C LEU A 740 -21.16 -4.47 -5.19
N ILE A 741 -22.33 -4.90 -5.65
CA ILE A 741 -22.71 -6.33 -5.69
C ILE A 741 -21.83 -7.11 -6.70
N LEU A 742 -21.45 -6.47 -7.82
CA LEU A 742 -20.47 -7.06 -8.74
C LEU A 742 -19.12 -7.28 -8.04
N GLN A 743 -18.62 -6.29 -7.29
CA GLN A 743 -17.37 -6.42 -6.54
C GLN A 743 -17.47 -7.47 -5.41
N GLU A 744 -18.61 -7.56 -4.74
CA GLU A 744 -18.95 -8.57 -3.72
C GLU A 744 -18.71 -10.00 -4.25
N SER A 745 -19.08 -10.28 -5.50
CA SER A 745 -18.86 -11.59 -6.12
C SER A 745 -17.43 -11.77 -6.63
N ALA A 746 -16.91 -10.76 -7.34
CA ALA A 746 -15.58 -10.82 -7.93
C ALA A 746 -14.46 -11.04 -6.90
N LEU A 747 -14.54 -10.39 -5.74
CA LEU A 747 -13.57 -10.56 -4.65
C LEU A 747 -13.59 -11.97 -4.05
N ARG A 748 -14.77 -12.59 -3.90
CA ARG A 748 -14.88 -13.98 -3.42
C ARG A 748 -14.24 -14.95 -4.41
N ARG A 749 -14.50 -14.77 -5.70
CA ARG A 749 -13.86 -15.58 -6.76
C ARG A 749 -12.35 -15.35 -6.80
N ALA A 750 -11.89 -14.12 -6.62
CA ALA A 750 -10.48 -13.81 -6.53
C ALA A 750 -9.82 -14.50 -5.33
N TYR A 751 -10.46 -14.47 -4.16
CA TYR A 751 -10.00 -15.16 -2.95
C TYR A 751 -9.85 -16.67 -3.18
N VAL A 752 -10.84 -17.31 -3.81
CA VAL A 752 -10.78 -18.74 -4.20
C VAL A 752 -9.66 -19.02 -5.20
N ARG A 753 -9.33 -18.08 -6.08
CA ARG A 753 -8.26 -18.24 -7.07
C ARG A 753 -6.86 -18.13 -6.45
N THR A 754 -6.69 -17.29 -5.42
CA THR A 754 -5.38 -16.97 -4.84
C THR A 754 -5.02 -17.82 -3.61
N HIS A 755 -5.97 -18.61 -3.09
CA HIS A 755 -5.77 -19.45 -1.90
C HIS A 755 -6.10 -20.91 -2.19
N ASP A 756 -5.34 -21.80 -1.57
CA ASP A 756 -5.69 -23.21 -1.48
C ASP A 756 -6.61 -23.42 -0.27
N LEU A 757 -7.91 -23.62 -0.54
CA LEU A 757 -8.96 -23.66 0.47
C LEU A 757 -9.46 -25.08 0.66
N ALA A 758 -9.77 -25.44 1.91
CA ALA A 758 -10.53 -26.66 2.19
C ALA A 758 -11.85 -26.67 1.40
N PRO A 759 -12.30 -27.83 0.89
CA PRO A 759 -13.47 -27.94 0.00
C PRO A 759 -14.71 -27.20 0.53
N ASP A 760 -15.04 -27.35 1.82
CA ASP A 760 -16.22 -26.72 2.43
C ASP A 760 -16.14 -25.18 2.40
N LYS A 761 -14.96 -24.61 2.69
CA LYS A 761 -14.74 -23.15 2.69
C LYS A 761 -14.80 -22.60 1.26
N LYS A 762 -14.25 -23.34 0.29
CA LYS A 762 -14.28 -23.00 -1.13
C LYS A 762 -15.72 -23.00 -1.66
N ALA A 763 -16.48 -24.06 -1.38
CA ALA A 763 -17.88 -24.19 -1.76
C ALA A 763 -18.72 -23.06 -1.17
N MET A 764 -18.55 -22.74 0.13
CA MET A 764 -19.26 -21.64 0.78
C MET A 764 -18.98 -20.29 0.11
N ALA A 765 -17.71 -19.97 -0.18
CA ALA A 765 -17.35 -18.71 -0.83
C ALA A 765 -17.95 -18.60 -2.25
N LEU A 766 -17.97 -19.69 -3.02
CA LEU A 766 -18.57 -19.71 -4.37
C LEU A 766 -20.10 -19.61 -4.33
N VAL A 767 -20.76 -20.24 -3.35
CA VAL A 767 -22.21 -20.12 -3.15
C VAL A 767 -22.59 -18.68 -2.79
N GLU A 768 -21.87 -18.03 -1.87
CA GLU A 768 -22.09 -16.62 -1.55
C GLU A 768 -21.90 -15.72 -2.79
N ALA A 769 -20.84 -15.97 -3.58
CA ALA A 769 -20.58 -15.24 -4.81
C ALA A 769 -21.71 -15.39 -5.84
N THR A 770 -22.31 -16.58 -5.93
CA THR A 770 -23.44 -16.88 -6.82
C THR A 770 -24.69 -16.15 -6.36
N GLN A 771 -25.02 -16.23 -5.06
CA GLN A 771 -26.16 -15.53 -4.46
C GLN A 771 -26.10 -14.02 -4.71
N ALA A 772 -24.91 -13.40 -4.63
CA ALA A 772 -24.75 -11.98 -4.88
C ALA A 772 -25.11 -11.60 -6.33
N VAL A 773 -24.57 -12.31 -7.32
CA VAL A 773 -24.78 -11.98 -8.74
C VAL A 773 -26.20 -12.30 -9.21
N ASP A 774 -26.75 -13.45 -8.79
CA ASP A 774 -28.12 -13.82 -9.14
C ASP A 774 -29.13 -12.84 -8.50
N TYR A 775 -28.88 -12.40 -7.27
CA TYR A 775 -29.67 -11.35 -6.63
C TYR A 775 -29.64 -10.06 -7.46
N ALA A 776 -28.45 -9.59 -7.86
CA ALA A 776 -28.33 -8.36 -8.65
C ALA A 776 -29.08 -8.44 -9.97
N LEU A 777 -28.89 -9.53 -10.74
CA LEU A 777 -29.56 -9.70 -12.03
C LEU A 777 -31.08 -9.79 -11.87
N THR A 778 -31.55 -10.54 -10.87
CA THR A 778 -33.00 -10.64 -10.56
C THR A 778 -33.56 -9.27 -10.18
N ALA A 779 -32.88 -8.52 -9.30
CA ALA A 779 -33.33 -7.20 -8.86
C ALA A 779 -33.32 -6.13 -9.98
N ILE A 780 -32.44 -6.28 -10.97
CA ILE A 780 -32.39 -5.40 -12.16
C ILE A 780 -33.58 -5.66 -13.10
N ASP A 781 -34.01 -6.92 -13.19
CA ASP A 781 -35.08 -7.36 -14.09
C ASP A 781 -36.50 -7.18 -13.50
N VAL A 782 -36.62 -6.92 -12.20
CA VAL A 782 -37.90 -6.52 -11.56
C VAL A 782 -38.41 -5.18 -12.15
N THR A 783 -39.71 -5.13 -12.44
CA THR A 783 -40.41 -3.91 -12.88
C THR A 783 -41.03 -3.16 -11.69
N GLY A 784 -40.87 -1.83 -11.63
CA GLY A 784 -41.49 -0.97 -10.61
C GLY A 784 -40.48 -0.18 -9.78
N SER A 785 -40.92 0.36 -8.63
CA SER A 785 -40.11 1.22 -7.74
C SER A 785 -38.99 0.49 -7.00
N ASN A 786 -39.05 -0.84 -6.88
CA ASN A 786 -38.03 -1.68 -6.23
C ASN A 786 -36.94 -2.16 -7.22
N ARG A 787 -36.90 -1.61 -8.43
CA ARG A 787 -35.92 -1.99 -9.44
C ARG A 787 -34.52 -1.51 -9.05
N LEU A 788 -33.55 -2.41 -9.08
CA LEU A 788 -32.15 -2.04 -8.97
C LEU A 788 -31.69 -1.36 -10.27
N TYR A 789 -31.25 -0.12 -10.18
CA TYR A 789 -30.62 0.54 -11.32
C TYR A 789 -29.26 -0.09 -11.61
N ALA A 790 -28.96 -0.32 -12.88
CA ALA A 790 -27.65 -0.71 -13.35
C ALA A 790 -27.43 -0.18 -14.76
N ALA A 791 -26.31 0.52 -14.96
CA ALA A 791 -25.86 0.85 -16.31
C ALA A 791 -25.65 -0.42 -17.14
N LYS A 792 -25.86 -0.33 -18.45
CA LYS A 792 -25.77 -1.47 -19.38
C LYS A 792 -24.45 -2.26 -19.24
N ARG A 793 -23.33 -1.55 -19.14
CA ARG A 793 -21.99 -2.15 -18.96
C ARG A 793 -21.87 -2.90 -17.62
N THR A 794 -22.47 -2.39 -16.55
CA THR A 794 -22.54 -3.09 -15.25
C THR A 794 -23.34 -4.40 -15.38
N LYS A 795 -24.46 -4.39 -16.12
CA LYS A 795 -25.23 -5.61 -16.41
C LYS A 795 -24.41 -6.64 -17.21
N GLU A 796 -23.65 -6.21 -18.21
CA GLU A 796 -22.76 -7.07 -18.99
C GLU A 796 -21.65 -7.70 -18.11
N TYR A 797 -21.07 -6.93 -17.20
CA TYR A 797 -20.10 -7.45 -16.24
C TYR A 797 -20.71 -8.44 -15.25
N LEU A 798 -21.93 -8.20 -14.77
CA LEU A 798 -22.67 -9.15 -13.92
C LEU A 798 -22.93 -10.48 -14.64
N LEU A 799 -23.32 -10.44 -15.92
CA LEU A 799 -23.51 -11.66 -16.72
C LEU A 799 -22.20 -12.45 -16.90
N THR A 800 -21.11 -11.73 -17.15
CA THR A 800 -19.78 -12.35 -17.29
C THR A 800 -19.30 -12.94 -15.95
N GLU A 801 -19.50 -12.23 -14.85
CA GLU A 801 -19.16 -12.71 -13.51
C GLU A 801 -20.01 -13.92 -13.13
N ARG A 802 -21.31 -13.95 -13.45
CA ARG A 802 -22.17 -15.12 -13.28
C ARG A 802 -21.58 -16.34 -14.00
N ALA A 803 -21.25 -16.20 -15.28
CA ALA A 803 -20.66 -17.27 -16.07
C ALA A 803 -19.34 -17.78 -15.45
N ALA A 804 -18.49 -16.88 -14.96
CA ALA A 804 -17.24 -17.24 -14.30
C ALA A 804 -17.50 -18.00 -12.98
N THR A 805 -18.37 -17.49 -12.11
CA THR A 805 -18.66 -18.09 -10.79
C THR A 805 -19.27 -19.49 -10.92
N TYR A 806 -20.25 -19.68 -11.82
CA TYR A 806 -20.77 -21.02 -12.10
C TYR A 806 -19.71 -21.93 -12.73
N GLY A 807 -18.80 -21.40 -13.56
CA GLY A 807 -17.66 -22.15 -14.07
C GLY A 807 -16.74 -22.68 -12.96
N TYR A 808 -16.49 -21.88 -11.93
CA TYR A 808 -15.72 -22.30 -10.74
C TYR A 808 -16.49 -23.33 -9.90
N LEU A 809 -17.82 -23.22 -9.77
CA LEU A 809 -18.65 -24.24 -9.10
C LEU A 809 -18.60 -25.58 -9.84
N ALA A 810 -18.69 -25.57 -11.17
CA ALA A 810 -18.57 -26.78 -11.98
C ALA A 810 -17.20 -27.44 -11.80
N LEU A 811 -16.12 -26.65 -11.79
CA LEU A 811 -14.78 -27.15 -11.52
C LEU A 811 -14.63 -27.71 -10.11
N ASP A 812 -15.17 -27.03 -9.11
CA ASP A 812 -15.14 -27.49 -7.72
C ASP A 812 -15.84 -28.84 -7.57
N SER A 813 -17.04 -28.98 -8.15
CA SER A 813 -17.78 -30.25 -8.14
C SER A 813 -17.02 -31.41 -8.79
N ALA A 814 -16.27 -31.14 -9.86
CA ALA A 814 -15.44 -32.12 -10.55
C ALA A 814 -14.23 -32.54 -9.69
N GLN A 815 -13.59 -31.58 -9.01
CA GLN A 815 -12.42 -31.82 -8.16
C GLN A 815 -12.74 -32.59 -6.88
N THR A 816 -13.92 -32.38 -6.29
CA THR A 816 -14.33 -33.10 -5.07
C THR A 816 -14.85 -34.51 -5.32
N ASN A 817 -14.78 -34.99 -6.57
CA ASN A 817 -15.24 -36.33 -6.98
C ASN A 817 -16.69 -36.60 -6.55
N ASN A 818 -17.54 -35.57 -6.65
CA ASN A 818 -18.98 -35.71 -6.43
C ASN A 818 -19.59 -36.70 -7.42
N ASP A 819 -20.80 -37.17 -7.14
CA ASP A 819 -21.58 -37.98 -8.09
C ASP A 819 -21.61 -37.32 -9.48
N ASP A 820 -21.44 -38.12 -10.54
CA ASP A 820 -21.38 -37.65 -11.94
C ASP A 820 -22.60 -36.77 -12.29
N ASN A 821 -23.76 -37.06 -11.69
CA ASN A 821 -24.97 -36.26 -11.85
C ASN A 821 -24.82 -34.82 -11.31
N VAL A 822 -24.10 -34.64 -10.20
CA VAL A 822 -23.84 -33.35 -9.56
C VAL A 822 -22.80 -32.55 -10.35
N VAL A 823 -21.76 -33.21 -10.86
CA VAL A 823 -20.79 -32.58 -11.76
C VAL A 823 -21.49 -32.09 -13.03
N TRP A 824 -22.34 -32.94 -13.60
CA TRP A 824 -23.09 -32.63 -14.82
C TRP A 824 -24.14 -31.53 -14.62
N SER A 825 -24.85 -31.50 -13.49
CA SER A 825 -25.81 -30.42 -13.18
C SER A 825 -25.10 -29.08 -13.01
N SER A 826 -23.94 -29.07 -12.33
CA SER A 826 -23.12 -27.87 -12.12
C SER A 826 -22.55 -27.35 -13.45
N TYR A 827 -22.07 -28.24 -14.32
CA TYR A 827 -21.65 -27.87 -15.66
C TYR A 827 -22.80 -27.31 -16.50
N ARG A 828 -23.99 -27.90 -16.46
CA ARG A 828 -25.16 -27.39 -17.20
C ARG A 828 -25.53 -25.97 -16.76
N ALA A 829 -25.55 -25.70 -15.44
CA ALA A 829 -25.79 -24.35 -14.93
C ALA A 829 -24.72 -23.35 -15.43
N ALA A 830 -23.44 -23.74 -15.44
CA ALA A 830 -22.36 -22.93 -15.99
C ALA A 830 -22.54 -22.68 -17.49
N ARG A 831 -22.86 -23.73 -18.25
CA ARG A 831 -23.11 -23.65 -19.70
C ARG A 831 -24.23 -22.67 -20.04
N ASP A 832 -25.33 -22.72 -19.29
CA ASP A 832 -26.46 -21.81 -19.50
C ASP A 832 -26.08 -20.36 -19.19
N ALA A 833 -25.35 -20.10 -18.09
CA ALA A 833 -24.85 -18.78 -17.76
C ALA A 833 -23.87 -18.23 -18.83
N ILE A 834 -22.98 -19.08 -19.34
CA ILE A 834 -22.01 -18.76 -20.40
C ILE A 834 -22.73 -18.39 -21.70
N ARG A 835 -23.79 -19.13 -22.08
CA ARG A 835 -24.59 -18.85 -23.28
C ARG A 835 -25.24 -17.47 -23.21
N VAL A 836 -25.92 -17.17 -22.11
CA VAL A 836 -26.55 -15.85 -21.89
C VAL A 836 -25.49 -14.74 -21.95
N ALA A 837 -24.34 -14.91 -21.30
CA ALA A 837 -23.25 -13.93 -21.34
C ALA A 837 -22.71 -13.74 -22.76
N SER A 838 -22.44 -14.83 -23.51
CA SER A 838 -21.90 -14.78 -24.87
C SER A 838 -22.85 -14.15 -25.88
N GLY A 839 -24.17 -14.26 -25.66
CA GLY A 839 -25.18 -13.65 -26.52
C GLY A 839 -25.41 -12.16 -26.27
N ARG A 840 -25.06 -11.67 -25.07
CA ARG A 840 -25.32 -10.28 -24.63
C ARG A 840 -24.06 -9.42 -24.56
N VAL A 841 -22.92 -10.01 -24.26
CA VAL A 841 -21.65 -9.31 -24.06
C VAL A 841 -20.78 -9.48 -25.31
N SER A 842 -20.43 -8.36 -25.96
CA SER A 842 -19.57 -8.37 -27.15
C SER A 842 -18.08 -8.32 -26.78
N SER A 843 -17.59 -9.30 -26.01
CA SER A 843 -16.18 -9.40 -25.60
C SER A 843 -15.67 -10.84 -25.64
N TYR A 844 -14.34 -11.03 -25.61
CA TYR A 844 -13.73 -12.36 -25.59
C TYR A 844 -13.90 -13.09 -24.24
N GLN A 845 -14.17 -12.39 -23.14
CA GLN A 845 -14.17 -12.97 -21.78
C GLN A 845 -15.19 -14.12 -21.61
N PRO A 846 -16.47 -14.00 -22.02
CA PRO A 846 -17.40 -15.13 -21.98
C PRO A 846 -16.98 -16.32 -22.83
N LEU A 847 -16.34 -16.08 -23.98
CA LEU A 847 -15.84 -17.14 -24.86
C LEU A 847 -14.63 -17.85 -24.25
N ASP A 848 -13.77 -17.12 -23.55
CA ASP A 848 -12.68 -17.74 -22.77
C ASP A 848 -13.23 -18.66 -21.68
N ILE A 849 -14.27 -18.22 -20.96
CA ILE A 849 -14.97 -19.04 -19.96
C ILE A 849 -15.58 -20.29 -20.61
N SER A 850 -16.20 -20.14 -21.79
CA SER A 850 -16.72 -21.25 -22.58
C SER A 850 -15.65 -22.25 -23.03
N LEU A 851 -14.36 -21.88 -23.04
CA LEU A 851 -13.26 -22.79 -23.33
C LEU A 851 -12.72 -23.44 -22.05
N TRP A 852 -12.31 -22.64 -21.06
CA TRP A 852 -11.58 -23.18 -19.91
C TRP A 852 -12.45 -24.05 -19.01
N VAL A 853 -13.75 -23.75 -18.86
CA VAL A 853 -14.66 -24.53 -18.00
C VAL A 853 -14.76 -25.98 -18.47
N PRO A 854 -15.22 -26.28 -19.71
CA PRO A 854 -15.34 -27.66 -20.16
C PRO A 854 -13.98 -28.37 -20.27
N ILE A 855 -12.89 -27.67 -20.66
CA ILE A 855 -11.54 -28.23 -20.71
C ILE A 855 -11.12 -28.75 -19.33
N ARG A 856 -11.32 -27.95 -18.28
CA ARG A 856 -10.91 -28.34 -16.93
C ARG A 856 -11.83 -29.39 -16.33
N VAL A 857 -13.15 -29.29 -16.51
CA VAL A 857 -14.09 -30.32 -16.03
C VAL A 857 -13.76 -31.69 -16.64
N LEU A 858 -13.44 -31.76 -17.94
CA LEU A 858 -13.02 -33.02 -18.59
C LEU A 858 -11.73 -33.62 -18.01
N ARG A 859 -10.80 -32.78 -17.54
CA ARG A 859 -9.54 -33.21 -16.94
C ARG A 859 -9.73 -33.72 -15.51
N GLU A 860 -10.53 -33.01 -14.72
CA GLU A 860 -10.72 -33.31 -13.30
C GLU A 860 -11.76 -34.42 -13.06
N ALA A 861 -12.72 -34.63 -13.96
CA ALA A 861 -13.74 -35.67 -13.85
C ALA A 861 -13.60 -36.75 -14.95
N PRO A 862 -12.63 -37.68 -14.83
CA PRO A 862 -12.40 -38.72 -15.83
C PRO A 862 -13.52 -39.78 -15.88
N ARG A 863 -14.32 -39.91 -14.81
CA ARG A 863 -15.40 -40.90 -14.67
C ARG A 863 -16.71 -40.52 -15.35
N LEU A 864 -16.83 -39.29 -15.85
CA LEU A 864 -18.03 -38.82 -16.52
C LEU A 864 -18.46 -39.80 -17.63
N PRO A 865 -19.76 -40.14 -17.73
CA PRO A 865 -20.28 -40.97 -18.80
C PRO A 865 -19.88 -40.44 -20.19
N GLU A 866 -19.61 -41.36 -21.12
CA GLU A 866 -19.20 -41.07 -22.51
C GLU A 866 -20.11 -40.02 -23.20
N VAL A 867 -21.41 -40.06 -22.93
CA VAL A 867 -22.39 -39.08 -23.45
C VAL A 867 -22.09 -37.66 -22.98
N GLN A 868 -21.78 -37.49 -21.69
CA GLN A 868 -21.48 -36.18 -21.10
C GLN A 868 -20.11 -35.67 -21.52
N ARG A 869 -19.14 -36.57 -21.66
CA ARG A 869 -17.82 -36.25 -22.23
C ARG A 869 -17.95 -35.75 -23.67
N ALA A 870 -18.80 -36.38 -24.47
CA ALA A 870 -19.07 -35.96 -25.85
C ALA A 870 -19.69 -34.55 -25.91
N GLU A 871 -20.61 -34.20 -25.00
CA GLU A 871 -21.18 -32.84 -24.92
C GLU A 871 -20.11 -31.78 -24.64
N LEU A 872 -19.24 -32.00 -23.65
CA LEU A 872 -18.15 -31.09 -23.28
C LEU A 872 -17.18 -30.88 -24.46
N LEU A 873 -16.82 -31.95 -25.16
CA LEU A 873 -15.96 -31.90 -26.34
C LEU A 873 -16.62 -31.14 -27.50
N ALA A 874 -17.93 -31.35 -27.70
CA ALA A 874 -18.69 -30.61 -28.70
C ALA A 874 -18.73 -29.11 -28.41
N ASP A 875 -18.90 -28.73 -27.13
CA ASP A 875 -18.87 -27.34 -26.70
C ASP A 875 -17.49 -26.69 -26.92
N ILE A 876 -16.39 -27.38 -26.56
CA ILE A 876 -15.02 -26.90 -26.81
C ILE A 876 -14.80 -26.65 -28.32
N ARG A 877 -15.17 -27.63 -29.17
CA ARG A 877 -15.01 -27.50 -30.63
C ARG A 877 -15.83 -26.34 -31.19
N ALA A 878 -17.10 -26.23 -30.79
CA ALA A 878 -17.98 -25.16 -31.25
C ALA A 878 -17.43 -23.78 -30.88
N THR A 879 -16.93 -23.60 -29.65
CA THR A 879 -16.36 -22.32 -29.21
C THR A 879 -15.07 -21.98 -29.95
N LEU A 880 -14.19 -22.96 -30.21
CA LEU A 880 -12.98 -22.75 -31.02
C LEU A 880 -13.30 -22.30 -32.46
N ASP A 881 -14.39 -22.80 -33.03
CA ASP A 881 -14.81 -22.45 -34.40
C ASP A 881 -15.36 -21.02 -34.49
N VAL A 882 -16.00 -20.54 -33.43
CA VAL A 882 -16.59 -19.20 -33.35
C VAL A 882 -15.54 -18.10 -33.19
N VAL A 883 -14.47 -18.34 -32.43
CA VAL A 883 -13.44 -17.32 -32.15
C VAL A 883 -12.61 -17.02 -33.41
N ASP A 884 -12.46 -15.72 -33.75
CA ASP A 884 -11.51 -15.27 -34.77
C ASP A 884 -10.22 -14.72 -34.13
N PRO A 885 -9.10 -15.46 -34.17
CA PRO A 885 -7.85 -15.06 -33.52
C PRO A 885 -7.25 -13.78 -34.09
N THR A 886 -7.56 -13.43 -35.34
CA THR A 886 -7.04 -12.22 -36.00
C THR A 886 -7.66 -10.94 -35.43
N THR A 887 -8.75 -11.08 -34.68
CA THR A 887 -9.52 -9.97 -34.14
C THR A 887 -9.20 -9.66 -32.68
N LEU A 888 -8.46 -10.54 -32.00
CA LEU A 888 -8.17 -10.42 -30.57
C LEU A 888 -7.02 -9.42 -30.30
N PRO A 889 -7.12 -8.61 -29.24
CA PRO A 889 -5.98 -7.93 -28.64
C PRO A 889 -4.87 -8.93 -28.24
N LYS A 890 -3.62 -8.46 -28.16
CA LYS A 890 -2.44 -9.31 -27.88
C LYS A 890 -2.62 -10.19 -26.63
N ASP A 891 -3.06 -9.62 -25.52
CA ASP A 891 -3.20 -10.36 -24.25
C ASP A 891 -4.28 -11.44 -24.32
N GLN A 892 -5.41 -11.14 -24.98
CA GLN A 892 -6.49 -12.10 -25.20
C GLN A 892 -6.08 -13.19 -26.20
N ALA A 893 -5.28 -12.87 -27.21
CA ALA A 893 -4.74 -13.84 -28.16
C ALA A 893 -3.78 -14.83 -27.47
N ILE A 894 -2.96 -14.37 -26.52
CA ILE A 894 -2.11 -15.25 -25.70
C ILE A 894 -2.97 -16.21 -24.89
N LEU A 895 -4.00 -15.70 -24.20
CA LEU A 895 -4.91 -16.50 -23.40
C LEU A 895 -5.64 -17.54 -24.27
N PHE A 896 -6.19 -17.12 -25.41
CA PHE A 896 -6.85 -18.01 -26.38
C PHE A 896 -5.92 -19.12 -26.86
N ASN A 897 -4.68 -18.79 -27.24
CA ASN A 897 -3.70 -19.78 -27.67
C ASN A 897 -3.37 -20.79 -26.56
N LYS A 898 -3.30 -20.34 -25.30
CA LYS A 898 -3.12 -21.22 -24.13
C LYS A 898 -4.29 -22.20 -24.00
N GLN A 899 -5.54 -21.73 -24.10
CA GLN A 899 -6.71 -22.62 -24.05
C GLN A 899 -6.73 -23.59 -25.24
N ARG A 900 -6.32 -23.13 -26.43
CA ARG A 900 -6.26 -23.98 -27.63
C ARG A 900 -5.26 -25.12 -27.48
N VAL A 901 -4.08 -24.86 -26.91
CA VAL A 901 -3.10 -25.92 -26.58
C VAL A 901 -3.72 -26.92 -25.62
N ALA A 902 -4.33 -26.44 -24.53
CA ALA A 902 -4.99 -27.30 -23.54
C ALA A 902 -6.13 -28.14 -24.14
N ALA A 903 -6.89 -27.57 -25.08
CA ALA A 903 -7.93 -28.28 -25.83
C ALA A 903 -7.35 -29.33 -26.77
N SER A 904 -6.22 -29.05 -27.44
CA SER A 904 -5.64 -29.96 -28.44
C SER A 904 -5.24 -31.32 -27.87
N GLU A 905 -4.72 -31.36 -26.64
CA GLU A 905 -4.39 -32.59 -25.90
C GLU A 905 -5.64 -33.46 -25.69
N LEU A 906 -6.76 -32.85 -25.28
CA LEU A 906 -8.02 -33.55 -25.04
C LEU A 906 -8.72 -34.00 -26.32
N LEU A 907 -8.58 -33.22 -27.39
CA LEU A 907 -9.23 -33.49 -28.68
C LEU A 907 -8.54 -34.59 -29.49
N GLN A 908 -7.26 -34.86 -29.25
CA GLN A 908 -6.50 -35.95 -29.89
C GLN A 908 -6.89 -37.34 -29.39
N ASP A 909 -7.54 -37.44 -28.22
CA ASP A 909 -7.87 -38.71 -27.55
C ASP A 909 -9.21 -39.33 -28.01
N VAL A 910 -9.89 -38.74 -29.01
CA VAL A 910 -11.30 -39.06 -29.28
C VAL A 910 -11.54 -39.50 -30.72
N LYS A 911 -11.55 -40.83 -30.92
CA LYS A 911 -12.40 -41.47 -31.93
C LYS A 911 -13.69 -41.91 -31.23
N LEU A 912 -14.80 -41.25 -31.54
CA LEU A 912 -16.12 -41.73 -31.11
C LEU A 912 -16.33 -43.15 -31.64
N SER A 913 -16.61 -44.10 -30.76
CA SER A 913 -17.01 -45.46 -31.17
C SER A 913 -18.43 -45.44 -31.74
N GLU A 914 -18.74 -46.36 -32.66
CA GLU A 914 -20.09 -46.52 -33.23
C GLU A 914 -21.14 -46.83 -32.14
N ALA A 915 -20.70 -47.46 -31.04
CA ALA A 915 -21.52 -47.73 -29.86
C ALA A 915 -21.86 -46.44 -29.08
N ALA A 916 -20.91 -45.51 -28.93
CA ALA A 916 -21.15 -44.22 -28.28
C ALA A 916 -22.06 -43.32 -29.14
N PHE A 917 -21.92 -43.36 -30.47
CA PHE A 917 -22.82 -42.67 -31.40
C PHE A 917 -24.26 -43.21 -31.31
N SER A 918 -24.42 -44.54 -31.34
CA SER A 918 -25.73 -45.18 -31.18
C SER A 918 -26.38 -44.87 -29.82
N ALA A 919 -25.57 -44.77 -28.74
CA ALA A 919 -26.04 -44.38 -27.42
C ALA A 919 -26.50 -42.92 -27.35
N LEU A 920 -25.79 -41.99 -28.01
CA LEU A 920 -26.20 -40.59 -28.13
C LEU A 920 -27.51 -40.45 -28.92
N GLU A 921 -27.66 -41.23 -29.98
CA GLU A 921 -28.89 -41.26 -30.79
C GLU A 921 -30.09 -41.82 -30.01
N ALA A 922 -29.89 -42.89 -29.23
CA ALA A 922 -30.94 -43.50 -28.41
C ALA A 922 -31.49 -42.55 -27.32
N VAL A 923 -30.67 -41.61 -26.84
CA VAL A 923 -31.06 -40.58 -25.84
C VAL A 923 -31.53 -39.28 -26.51
N GLY A 924 -31.60 -39.24 -27.85
CA GLY A 924 -32.05 -38.06 -28.61
C GLY A 924 -31.06 -36.88 -28.60
N SER A 925 -29.77 -37.12 -28.33
CA SER A 925 -28.75 -36.07 -28.30
C SER A 925 -28.25 -35.69 -29.70
N ALA A 926 -28.31 -34.41 -30.03
CA ALA A 926 -27.79 -33.86 -31.30
C ALA A 926 -26.25 -33.88 -31.39
N VAL A 927 -25.55 -34.13 -30.27
CA VAL A 927 -24.08 -34.12 -30.18
C VAL A 927 -23.40 -35.10 -31.12
N GLY A 928 -23.94 -36.33 -31.20
CA GLY A 928 -23.38 -37.36 -32.07
C GLY A 928 -23.37 -36.89 -33.52
N PHE A 929 -24.49 -36.29 -33.96
CA PHE A 929 -24.62 -35.71 -35.30
C PHE A 929 -23.65 -34.54 -35.51
N TYR A 930 -23.53 -33.63 -34.54
CA TYR A 930 -22.57 -32.52 -34.59
C TYR A 930 -21.12 -33.00 -34.72
N LEU A 931 -20.67 -33.91 -33.86
CA LEU A 931 -19.27 -34.36 -33.84
C LEU A 931 -18.91 -35.12 -35.14
N LYS A 932 -19.85 -35.94 -35.66
CA LYS A 932 -19.71 -36.61 -36.96
C LYS A 932 -19.66 -35.61 -38.12
N ALA A 933 -20.55 -34.62 -38.12
CA ALA A 933 -20.55 -33.55 -39.11
C ALA A 933 -19.26 -32.72 -39.07
N ARG A 934 -18.75 -32.41 -37.87
CA ARG A 934 -17.52 -31.65 -37.69
C ARG A 934 -16.28 -32.40 -38.16
N ALA A 935 -16.25 -33.73 -38.01
CA ALA A 935 -15.17 -34.57 -38.56
C ALA A 935 -15.15 -34.61 -40.09
N MET A 936 -16.31 -34.42 -40.74
CA MET A 936 -16.43 -34.25 -42.20
C MET A 936 -16.14 -32.81 -42.65
N ALA A 937 -16.35 -31.85 -41.76
CA ALA A 937 -16.22 -30.44 -42.07
C ALA A 937 -14.74 -30.03 -42.21
N PRO A 938 -14.42 -29.10 -43.12
CA PRO A 938 -13.07 -28.57 -43.25
C PRO A 938 -12.58 -27.92 -41.97
N THR A 939 -11.29 -28.07 -41.68
CA THR A 939 -10.64 -27.35 -40.57
C THR A 939 -10.41 -25.90 -41.00
N ARG A 940 -10.84 -24.96 -40.16
CA ARG A 940 -10.65 -23.53 -40.41
C ARG A 940 -9.17 -23.18 -40.27
N PRO A 941 -8.50 -22.58 -41.27
CA PRO A 941 -7.06 -22.31 -41.21
C PRO A 941 -6.70 -21.26 -40.14
N LEU A 942 -5.44 -21.22 -39.69
CA LEU A 942 -4.99 -20.23 -38.69
C LEU A 942 -5.02 -18.79 -39.22
N TYR A 943 -4.64 -18.61 -40.48
CA TYR A 943 -4.62 -17.33 -41.18
C TYR A 943 -5.32 -17.46 -42.52
N GLY A 944 -5.82 -16.34 -43.05
CA GLY A 944 -6.50 -16.29 -44.34
C GLY A 944 -8.02 -16.35 -44.25
N GLU A 945 -8.65 -15.81 -45.29
CA GLU A 945 -10.10 -15.57 -45.40
C GLU A 945 -10.77 -16.55 -46.37
N THR A 946 -10.02 -17.19 -47.26
CA THR A 946 -10.50 -18.07 -48.33
C THR A 946 -10.37 -19.55 -47.97
N GLY A 947 -11.34 -20.36 -48.39
CA GLY A 947 -11.22 -21.82 -48.42
C GLY A 947 -10.66 -22.31 -49.76
N ASP A 948 -9.93 -23.41 -49.74
CA ASP A 948 -9.50 -24.11 -50.95
C ASP A 948 -10.65 -24.99 -51.52
N ALA A 949 -10.43 -25.53 -52.72
CA ALA A 949 -11.44 -26.36 -53.40
C ALA A 949 -11.78 -27.64 -52.60
N ASP A 950 -10.84 -28.18 -51.83
CA ASP A 950 -11.07 -29.30 -50.93
C ASP A 950 -11.96 -28.93 -49.73
N ALA A 951 -11.77 -27.74 -49.17
CA ALA A 951 -12.60 -27.24 -48.10
C ALA A 951 -14.06 -27.03 -48.56
N VAL A 952 -14.26 -26.50 -49.76
CA VAL A 952 -15.61 -26.35 -50.35
C VAL A 952 -16.28 -27.71 -50.54
N ARG A 953 -15.58 -28.71 -51.10
CA ARG A 953 -16.11 -30.09 -51.24
C ARG A 953 -16.46 -30.73 -49.90
N SER A 954 -15.61 -30.53 -48.89
CA SER A 954 -15.86 -31.03 -47.54
C SER A 954 -17.08 -30.36 -46.91
N ALA A 955 -17.24 -29.04 -47.09
CA ALA A 955 -18.42 -28.31 -46.64
C ALA A 955 -19.71 -28.83 -47.28
N GLU A 956 -19.71 -29.12 -48.59
CA GLU A 956 -20.86 -29.71 -49.29
C GLU A 956 -21.27 -31.07 -48.71
N ARG A 957 -20.30 -31.94 -48.41
CA ARG A 957 -20.56 -33.24 -47.76
C ARG A 957 -21.15 -33.07 -46.36
N THR A 958 -20.61 -32.13 -45.58
CA THR A 958 -21.12 -31.82 -44.23
C THR A 958 -22.55 -31.30 -44.28
N ILE A 959 -22.87 -30.39 -45.20
CA ILE A 959 -24.23 -29.87 -45.39
C ILE A 959 -25.18 -31.00 -45.78
N ALA A 960 -24.81 -31.83 -46.76
CA ALA A 960 -25.65 -32.94 -47.21
C ALA A 960 -25.98 -33.91 -46.07
N TYR A 961 -25.00 -34.21 -45.23
CA TYR A 961 -25.20 -35.03 -44.04
C TYR A 961 -26.13 -34.36 -43.02
N LEU A 962 -25.86 -33.13 -42.59
CA LEU A 962 -26.69 -32.44 -41.58
C LEU A 962 -28.12 -32.21 -42.07
N MET A 963 -28.32 -31.96 -43.37
CA MET A 963 -29.65 -31.84 -43.97
C MET A 963 -30.41 -33.18 -43.97
N SER A 964 -29.71 -34.31 -44.16
CA SER A 964 -30.35 -35.64 -44.10
C SER A 964 -30.90 -36.00 -42.71
N VAL A 965 -30.43 -35.32 -41.67
CA VAL A 965 -30.86 -35.50 -40.27
C VAL A 965 -31.43 -34.21 -39.66
N TYR A 966 -31.87 -33.26 -40.50
CA TYR A 966 -32.19 -31.89 -40.07
C TYR A 966 -33.23 -31.84 -38.95
N GLU A 967 -34.29 -32.65 -39.02
CA GLU A 967 -35.34 -32.70 -37.99
C GLU A 967 -34.77 -32.98 -36.60
N LYS A 968 -33.70 -33.80 -36.51
CA LYS A 968 -33.03 -34.15 -35.24
C LYS A 968 -32.06 -33.09 -34.73
N VAL A 969 -31.59 -32.16 -35.59
CA VAL A 969 -30.52 -31.19 -35.26
C VAL A 969 -30.95 -29.72 -35.36
N SER A 970 -32.16 -29.46 -35.85
CA SER A 970 -32.75 -28.13 -36.08
C SER A 970 -32.90 -27.26 -34.82
N HIS A 971 -32.74 -27.85 -33.64
CA HIS A 971 -32.82 -27.16 -32.34
C HIS A 971 -31.46 -27.11 -31.62
N ASP A 972 -30.38 -27.64 -32.19
CA ASP A 972 -29.04 -27.59 -31.59
C ASP A 972 -28.23 -26.41 -32.18
N PRO A 973 -27.85 -25.41 -31.36
CA PRO A 973 -27.12 -24.24 -31.83
C PRO A 973 -25.78 -24.56 -32.51
N ARG A 974 -25.09 -25.63 -32.11
CA ARG A 974 -23.76 -25.99 -32.67
C ARG A 974 -23.93 -26.51 -34.11
N CYS A 975 -24.94 -27.35 -34.33
CA CYS A 975 -25.30 -27.84 -35.67
C CYS A 975 -25.72 -26.70 -36.60
N LEU A 976 -26.58 -25.79 -36.14
CA LEU A 976 -27.05 -24.65 -36.92
C LEU A 976 -25.92 -23.66 -37.26
N GLN A 977 -25.05 -23.37 -36.31
CA GLN A 977 -23.86 -22.52 -36.55
C GLN A 977 -22.91 -23.17 -37.58
N LEU A 978 -22.70 -24.48 -37.48
CA LEU A 978 -21.90 -25.22 -38.45
C LEU A 978 -22.56 -25.19 -39.84
N LEU A 979 -23.88 -25.40 -39.94
CA LEU A 979 -24.64 -25.28 -41.19
C LEU A 979 -24.49 -23.90 -41.83
N ILE A 980 -24.64 -22.82 -41.04
CA ILE A 980 -24.47 -21.43 -41.51
C ILE A 980 -23.04 -21.24 -42.05
N ALA A 981 -22.02 -21.68 -41.30
CA ALA A 981 -20.62 -21.53 -41.70
C ALA A 981 -20.30 -22.32 -42.98
N MET A 982 -20.81 -23.55 -43.10
CA MET A 982 -20.57 -24.39 -44.28
C MET A 982 -21.31 -23.89 -45.51
N GLU A 983 -22.58 -23.49 -45.39
CA GLU A 983 -23.36 -22.95 -46.52
C GLU A 983 -22.75 -21.63 -47.00
N TRP A 984 -22.25 -20.80 -46.08
CA TRP A 984 -21.51 -19.58 -46.41
C TRP A 984 -20.21 -19.89 -47.16
N LEU A 985 -19.41 -20.85 -46.68
CA LEU A 985 -18.15 -21.25 -47.32
C LEU A 985 -18.40 -21.81 -48.72
N LYS A 986 -19.42 -22.65 -48.88
CA LYS A 986 -19.85 -23.19 -50.17
C LYS A 986 -20.26 -22.08 -51.14
N ALA A 987 -21.04 -21.11 -50.68
CA ALA A 987 -21.61 -20.08 -51.54
C ALA A 987 -20.62 -18.95 -51.90
N THR A 988 -19.61 -18.70 -51.07
CA THR A 988 -18.68 -17.56 -51.25
C THR A 988 -17.22 -17.95 -51.46
N GLY A 989 -16.86 -19.21 -51.19
CA GLY A 989 -15.46 -19.65 -51.10
C GLY A 989 -14.69 -19.03 -49.94
N ARG A 990 -15.36 -18.32 -49.02
CA ARG A 990 -14.74 -17.61 -47.91
C ARG A 990 -15.32 -18.00 -46.57
N TRP A 991 -14.52 -17.88 -45.52
CA TRP A 991 -14.95 -18.19 -44.15
C TRP A 991 -15.81 -17.06 -43.59
N ILE A 992 -16.99 -17.39 -43.07
CA ILE A 992 -17.88 -16.40 -42.45
C ILE A 992 -17.20 -15.65 -41.31
N PHE A 993 -17.52 -14.36 -41.17
CA PHE A 993 -16.98 -13.43 -40.15
C PHE A 993 -15.45 -13.27 -40.11
N ARG A 994 -14.71 -13.67 -41.15
CA ARG A 994 -13.26 -13.44 -41.27
C ARG A 994 -12.94 -12.35 -42.27
N GLY A 995 -12.08 -11.43 -41.87
CA GLY A 995 -11.69 -10.31 -42.72
C GLY A 995 -12.76 -9.23 -42.81
N LEU A 996 -12.46 -8.20 -43.61
CA LEU A 996 -13.34 -7.07 -43.86
C LEU A 996 -13.86 -7.10 -45.30
N ARG A 997 -15.01 -6.47 -45.56
CA ARG A 997 -15.61 -6.34 -46.91
C ARG A 997 -15.77 -7.67 -47.64
N GLN A 998 -16.15 -8.73 -46.93
CA GLN A 998 -16.33 -10.06 -47.51
C GLN A 998 -17.54 -10.09 -48.46
N PRO A 999 -17.49 -10.87 -49.55
CA PRO A 999 -18.65 -11.06 -50.42
C PRO A 999 -19.80 -11.72 -49.65
N ILE A 1000 -21.02 -11.31 -49.99
CA ILE A 1000 -22.26 -11.96 -49.55
C ILE A 1000 -22.62 -13.01 -50.62
N PRO A 1001 -23.18 -14.18 -50.28
CA PRO A 1001 -23.68 -15.15 -51.25
C PRO A 1001 -24.46 -14.48 -52.38
N PHE A 1002 -24.12 -14.73 -53.64
CA PHE A 1002 -24.84 -14.15 -54.80
C PHE A 1002 -26.19 -14.85 -55.03
N ASP A 1003 -26.20 -16.18 -54.90
CA ASP A 1003 -27.37 -17.05 -55.12
C ASP A 1003 -28.48 -16.83 -54.08
N LEU A 1004 -29.73 -16.72 -54.57
CA LEU A 1004 -30.91 -16.51 -53.74
C LEU A 1004 -31.20 -17.73 -52.85
N ASN A 1005 -31.06 -18.95 -53.39
CA ASN A 1005 -31.33 -20.18 -52.63
C ASN A 1005 -30.34 -20.36 -51.47
N ALA A 1006 -29.08 -19.96 -51.65
CA ALA A 1006 -28.09 -19.95 -50.57
C ALA A 1006 -28.47 -18.92 -49.48
N ARG A 1007 -28.92 -17.71 -49.85
CA ARG A 1007 -29.36 -16.68 -48.88
C ARG A 1007 -30.59 -17.13 -48.09
N GLU A 1008 -31.58 -17.72 -48.75
CA GLU A 1008 -32.78 -18.23 -48.09
C GLU A 1008 -32.45 -19.34 -47.09
N ARG A 1009 -31.60 -20.30 -47.47
CA ARG A 1009 -31.14 -21.36 -46.56
C ARG A 1009 -30.43 -20.81 -45.33
N ILE A 1010 -29.49 -19.89 -45.53
CA ILE A 1010 -28.76 -19.25 -44.42
C ILE A 1010 -29.73 -18.49 -43.51
N ARG A 1011 -30.73 -17.78 -44.09
CA ARG A 1011 -31.75 -17.08 -43.30
C ARG A 1011 -32.58 -18.06 -42.47
N THR A 1012 -33.04 -19.17 -43.06
CA THR A 1012 -33.79 -20.20 -42.33
C THR A 1012 -32.96 -20.75 -41.16
N PHE A 1013 -31.69 -21.08 -41.38
CA PHE A 1013 -30.82 -21.56 -40.31
C PHE A 1013 -30.60 -20.51 -39.21
N ILE A 1014 -30.52 -19.22 -39.56
CA ILE A 1014 -30.42 -18.13 -38.58
C ILE A 1014 -31.73 -17.96 -37.79
N ALA A 1015 -32.87 -18.09 -38.46
CA ALA A 1015 -34.19 -18.02 -37.80
C ALA A 1015 -34.36 -19.18 -36.81
N ASP A 1016 -34.01 -20.40 -37.23
CA ASP A 1016 -34.04 -21.59 -36.37
C ASP A 1016 -33.04 -21.46 -35.21
N LEU A 1017 -31.86 -20.88 -35.45
CA LEU A 1017 -30.88 -20.58 -34.40
C LEU A 1017 -31.44 -19.61 -33.36
N ARG A 1018 -32.13 -18.56 -33.82
CA ARG A 1018 -32.77 -17.58 -32.94
C ARG A 1018 -33.94 -18.19 -32.14
N LEU A 1019 -34.70 -19.11 -32.74
CA LEU A 1019 -35.78 -19.82 -32.06
C LEU A 1019 -35.23 -20.81 -31.02
N SER A 1020 -34.10 -21.46 -31.32
CA SER A 1020 -33.47 -22.42 -30.41
C SER A 1020 -32.91 -21.78 -29.14
N ASP A 1021 -32.39 -20.55 -29.24
CA ASP A 1021 -31.83 -19.81 -28.09
C ASP A 1021 -32.03 -18.28 -28.25
N PRO A 1022 -33.23 -17.77 -27.95
CA PRO A 1022 -33.55 -16.35 -28.12
C PRO A 1022 -32.72 -15.44 -27.21
N GLU A 1023 -32.36 -15.91 -26.02
CA GLU A 1023 -31.66 -15.11 -25.01
C GLU A 1023 -30.16 -15.00 -25.28
N ALA A 1024 -29.55 -16.04 -25.86
CA ALA A 1024 -28.13 -16.08 -26.23
C ALA A 1024 -27.83 -15.70 -27.70
N PHE A 1025 -28.81 -15.18 -28.44
CA PHE A 1025 -28.64 -14.89 -29.87
C PHE A 1025 -27.60 -13.79 -30.12
N SER A 1026 -26.45 -14.14 -30.71
CA SER A 1026 -25.26 -13.28 -30.76
C SER A 1026 -25.41 -12.05 -31.67
N PRO A 1027 -24.69 -10.94 -31.39
CA PRO A 1027 -24.69 -9.75 -32.25
C PRO A 1027 -24.26 -10.01 -33.70
N GLN A 1028 -23.39 -11.01 -33.93
CA GLN A 1028 -22.89 -11.35 -35.27
C GLN A 1028 -24.01 -11.94 -36.16
N TYR A 1029 -24.87 -12.77 -35.57
CA TYR A 1029 -26.01 -13.35 -36.27
C TYR A 1029 -27.17 -12.35 -36.41
N ARG A 1030 -27.39 -11.45 -35.44
CA ARG A 1030 -28.33 -10.31 -35.58
C ARG A 1030 -27.94 -9.37 -36.73
N TYR A 1031 -26.64 -9.10 -36.86
CA TYR A 1031 -26.10 -8.35 -37.99
C TYR A 1031 -26.40 -9.06 -39.31
N LEU A 1032 -26.13 -10.36 -39.38
CA LEU A 1032 -26.33 -11.14 -40.60
C LEU A 1032 -27.81 -11.25 -40.98
N GLU A 1033 -28.69 -11.46 -40.00
CA GLU A 1033 -30.14 -11.40 -40.15
C GLU A 1033 -30.57 -10.06 -40.77
N ALA A 1034 -30.11 -8.93 -40.21
CA ALA A 1034 -30.43 -7.60 -40.73
C ALA A 1034 -29.94 -7.39 -42.18
N VAL A 1035 -28.73 -7.86 -42.51
CA VAL A 1035 -28.19 -7.81 -43.88
C VAL A 1035 -29.06 -8.60 -44.84
N LEU A 1036 -29.42 -9.84 -44.49
CA LEU A 1036 -30.23 -10.71 -45.34
C LEU A 1036 -31.68 -10.22 -45.47
N THR A 1037 -32.26 -9.64 -44.43
CA THR A 1037 -33.59 -9.00 -44.49
C THR A 1037 -33.57 -7.77 -45.41
N TRP A 1038 -32.50 -6.97 -45.35
CA TRP A 1038 -32.37 -5.82 -46.25
C TRP A 1038 -32.29 -6.27 -47.70
N LEU A 1039 -31.48 -7.29 -48.01
CA LEU A 1039 -31.30 -7.79 -49.38
C LEU A 1039 -32.61 -8.27 -50.01
N ASP A 1040 -33.48 -8.92 -49.23
CA ASP A 1040 -34.74 -9.51 -49.69
C ASP A 1040 -35.91 -8.53 -49.85
N GLY A 1041 -35.70 -7.24 -49.60
CA GLY A 1041 -36.70 -6.22 -49.90
C GLY A 1041 -37.50 -5.69 -48.72
N ASP A 1042 -37.10 -6.01 -47.48
CA ASP A 1042 -37.64 -5.33 -46.29
C ASP A 1042 -36.59 -4.42 -45.62
N PRO A 1043 -36.28 -3.25 -46.22
CA PRO A 1043 -35.33 -2.31 -45.64
C PRO A 1043 -35.83 -1.70 -44.32
N LYS A 1044 -37.15 -1.67 -44.07
CA LYS A 1044 -37.70 -1.07 -42.84
C LYS A 1044 -37.40 -1.94 -41.64
N GLN A 1045 -37.65 -3.25 -41.74
CA GLN A 1045 -37.34 -4.20 -40.67
C GLN A 1045 -35.83 -4.29 -40.43
N ALA A 1046 -35.03 -4.33 -41.51
CA ALA A 1046 -33.57 -4.34 -41.40
C ALA A 1046 -33.03 -3.11 -40.65
N MET A 1047 -33.52 -1.91 -40.97
CA MET A 1047 -33.12 -0.68 -40.28
C MET A 1047 -33.54 -0.66 -38.80
N ALA A 1048 -34.68 -1.25 -38.43
CA ALA A 1048 -35.06 -1.41 -37.03
C ALA A 1048 -34.09 -2.35 -36.29
N SER A 1049 -33.71 -3.48 -36.90
CA SER A 1049 -32.72 -4.40 -36.36
C SER A 1049 -31.34 -3.75 -36.20
N TRP A 1050 -30.87 -2.98 -37.19
CA TRP A 1050 -29.60 -2.25 -37.09
C TRP A 1050 -29.61 -1.15 -36.04
N ARG A 1051 -30.72 -0.44 -35.82
CA ARG A 1051 -30.80 0.54 -34.73
C ARG A 1051 -30.64 -0.12 -33.36
N ASN A 1052 -31.29 -1.25 -33.16
CA ASN A 1052 -31.12 -2.05 -31.93
C ASN A 1052 -29.68 -2.54 -31.80
N LEU A 1053 -29.10 -3.10 -32.86
CA LEU A 1053 -27.71 -3.57 -32.87
C LEU A 1053 -26.70 -2.44 -32.64
N ALA A 1054 -26.91 -1.26 -33.24
CA ALA A 1054 -26.05 -0.10 -33.07
C ALA A 1054 -26.04 0.37 -31.61
N ARG A 1055 -27.22 0.44 -30.96
CA ARG A 1055 -27.34 0.73 -29.52
C ARG A 1055 -26.72 -0.37 -28.66
N ASP A 1056 -26.87 -1.62 -29.05
CA ASP A 1056 -26.32 -2.77 -28.34
C ASP A 1056 -24.79 -2.85 -28.44
N THR A 1057 -24.18 -2.27 -29.48
CA THR A 1057 -22.73 -2.32 -29.71
C THR A 1057 -22.01 -1.00 -29.42
N GLU A 1058 -22.75 0.03 -29.01
CA GLU A 1058 -22.24 1.36 -28.65
C GLU A 1058 -21.34 1.33 -27.41
N TYR A 1059 -20.12 1.86 -27.53
CA TYR A 1059 -19.05 1.83 -26.52
C TYR A 1059 -18.57 0.44 -26.07
N VAL A 1060 -19.02 -0.63 -26.76
CA VAL A 1060 -18.66 -2.02 -26.46
C VAL A 1060 -17.76 -2.61 -27.55
N ASP A 1061 -18.08 -2.38 -28.83
CA ASP A 1061 -17.29 -2.88 -29.96
C ASP A 1061 -16.74 -1.73 -30.82
N ALA A 1062 -15.43 -1.49 -30.72
CA ALA A 1062 -14.73 -0.49 -31.53
C ALA A 1062 -14.83 -0.77 -33.04
N ARG A 1063 -15.09 -2.02 -33.44
CA ARG A 1063 -15.21 -2.45 -34.84
C ARG A 1063 -16.64 -2.32 -35.38
N ARG A 1064 -17.59 -1.79 -34.61
CA ARG A 1064 -19.00 -1.61 -35.05
C ARG A 1064 -19.16 -0.76 -36.31
N VAL A 1065 -18.19 0.12 -36.59
CA VAL A 1065 -18.16 1.01 -37.76
C VAL A 1065 -17.41 0.43 -38.96
N VAL A 1066 -16.76 -0.73 -38.80
CA VAL A 1066 -15.93 -1.32 -39.85
C VAL A 1066 -16.80 -2.13 -40.80
N ASN A 1067 -16.59 -1.96 -42.10
CA ASN A 1067 -17.34 -2.62 -43.15
C ASN A 1067 -16.99 -4.11 -43.23
N ARG A 1068 -17.95 -4.97 -42.89
CA ARG A 1068 -17.78 -6.43 -42.76
C ARG A 1068 -18.10 -7.16 -44.05
N ASN A 1069 -19.19 -6.79 -44.71
CA ASN A 1069 -19.61 -7.41 -45.97
C ASN A 1069 -19.90 -6.39 -47.05
N THR A 1070 -19.79 -6.80 -48.32
CA THR A 1070 -20.04 -5.97 -49.50
C THR A 1070 -20.87 -6.75 -50.51
N ILE A 1071 -21.85 -6.07 -51.14
CA ILE A 1071 -22.62 -6.67 -52.24
C ILE A 1071 -21.67 -6.98 -53.40
N SER A 1072 -21.67 -8.24 -53.83
CA SER A 1072 -20.74 -8.76 -54.84
C SER A 1072 -21.48 -9.51 -55.94
N ASP A 1073 -20.86 -9.61 -57.11
CA ASP A 1073 -21.32 -10.40 -58.25
C ASP A 1073 -21.05 -11.91 -58.05
N ALA A 1074 -21.42 -12.72 -59.04
CA ALA A 1074 -21.20 -14.18 -59.02
C ALA A 1074 -19.71 -14.59 -58.95
N THR A 1075 -18.77 -13.69 -59.26
CA THR A 1075 -17.33 -13.92 -59.14
C THR A 1075 -16.76 -13.44 -57.80
N GLY A 1076 -17.61 -12.90 -56.91
CA GLY A 1076 -17.20 -12.34 -55.62
C GLY A 1076 -16.57 -10.94 -55.73
N LYS A 1077 -16.71 -10.25 -56.87
CA LYS A 1077 -16.23 -8.86 -57.04
C LYS A 1077 -17.33 -7.87 -56.62
N PRO A 1078 -16.98 -6.76 -55.94
CA PRO A 1078 -17.96 -5.75 -55.54
C PRO A 1078 -18.75 -5.18 -56.72
N ILE A 1079 -20.08 -5.06 -56.58
CA ILE A 1079 -20.93 -4.39 -57.57
C ILE A 1079 -20.81 -2.88 -57.38
N VAL A 1080 -20.68 -2.15 -58.50
CA VAL A 1080 -20.57 -0.70 -58.51
C VAL A 1080 -21.95 -0.08 -58.76
N PHE A 1081 -22.32 0.88 -57.92
CA PHE A 1081 -23.60 1.58 -57.95
C PHE A 1081 -23.41 3.09 -58.17
N SER A 1082 -24.50 3.74 -58.56
CA SER A 1082 -24.64 5.20 -58.54
C SER A 1082 -25.90 5.57 -57.76
N GLY A 1083 -25.89 6.71 -57.08
CA GLY A 1083 -27.03 7.14 -56.26
C GLY A 1083 -27.15 8.64 -56.17
N VAL A 1084 -28.34 9.12 -55.82
CA VAL A 1084 -28.65 10.55 -55.68
C VAL A 1084 -28.83 10.87 -54.20
N ILE A 1085 -28.17 11.93 -53.70
CA ILE A 1085 -28.30 12.36 -52.31
C ILE A 1085 -29.71 12.90 -52.07
N VAL A 1086 -30.45 12.29 -51.16
CA VAL A 1086 -31.86 12.63 -50.88
C VAL A 1086 -32.05 13.36 -49.55
N LYS A 1087 -31.15 13.16 -48.57
CA LYS A 1087 -31.31 13.74 -47.22
C LYS A 1087 -29.99 13.86 -46.47
N ALA A 1088 -29.83 14.90 -45.64
CA ALA A 1088 -28.77 15.00 -44.63
C ALA A 1088 -29.18 14.29 -43.33
N LEU A 1089 -28.30 13.43 -42.80
CA LEU A 1089 -28.53 12.68 -41.54
C LEU A 1089 -27.83 13.35 -40.34
N GLY A 1090 -26.82 14.18 -40.58
CA GLY A 1090 -26.05 14.92 -39.58
C GLY A 1090 -24.78 15.51 -40.19
N PRO A 1091 -23.89 16.13 -39.39
CA PRO A 1091 -22.63 16.68 -39.89
C PRO A 1091 -21.80 15.61 -40.63
N GLY A 1092 -21.49 15.83 -41.90
CA GLY A 1092 -20.71 14.92 -42.75
C GLY A 1092 -21.37 13.57 -43.04
N ARG A 1093 -22.67 13.39 -42.76
CA ARG A 1093 -23.44 12.16 -42.99
C ARG A 1093 -24.69 12.40 -43.82
N TRP A 1094 -24.83 11.60 -44.86
CA TRP A 1094 -25.83 11.78 -45.91
C TRP A 1094 -26.56 10.46 -46.19
N SER A 1095 -27.76 10.55 -46.74
CA SER A 1095 -28.52 9.40 -47.25
C SER A 1095 -28.67 9.56 -48.76
N LEU A 1096 -28.37 8.49 -49.50
CA LEU A 1096 -28.43 8.43 -50.95
C LEU A 1096 -29.45 7.39 -51.42
N ARG A 1097 -30.26 7.73 -52.42
CA ARG A 1097 -31.16 6.79 -53.10
C ARG A 1097 -30.39 6.10 -54.22
N VAL A 1098 -30.34 4.77 -54.19
CA VAL A 1098 -29.77 3.94 -55.26
C VAL A 1098 -30.91 3.50 -56.19
N PRO A 1099 -31.02 4.05 -57.41
CA PRO A 1099 -32.13 3.75 -58.30
C PRO A 1099 -32.21 2.27 -58.70
N GLU A 1100 -31.07 1.59 -58.85
CA GLU A 1100 -31.05 0.18 -59.28
C GLU A 1100 -31.65 -0.76 -58.22
N LEU A 1101 -31.70 -0.35 -56.96
CA LEU A 1101 -32.23 -1.14 -55.84
C LEU A 1101 -33.52 -0.59 -55.26
N ASP A 1102 -33.92 0.61 -55.68
CA ASP A 1102 -35.00 1.42 -55.09
C ASP A 1102 -34.89 1.54 -53.55
N ARG A 1103 -33.68 1.79 -53.05
CA ARG A 1103 -33.36 1.82 -51.61
C ARG A 1103 -32.44 2.96 -51.23
N ASP A 1104 -32.50 3.34 -49.95
CA ASP A 1104 -31.64 4.37 -49.37
C ASP A 1104 -30.42 3.73 -48.69
N VAL A 1105 -29.24 4.34 -48.86
CA VAL A 1105 -27.96 3.91 -48.28
C VAL A 1105 -27.27 5.11 -47.62
N ASP A 1106 -26.60 4.92 -46.49
CA ASP A 1106 -25.88 6.01 -45.82
C ASP A 1106 -24.53 6.28 -46.51
N LEU A 1107 -24.09 7.53 -46.50
CA LEU A 1107 -22.81 7.97 -47.03
C LEU A 1107 -22.10 8.86 -46.00
N GLN A 1108 -20.80 8.65 -45.88
CA GLN A 1108 -19.93 9.50 -45.07
C GLN A 1108 -19.08 10.38 -45.99
N GLU A 1109 -19.22 11.70 -45.85
CA GLU A 1109 -18.63 12.69 -46.77
C GLU A 1109 -17.10 12.59 -46.82
N THR A 1110 -16.47 12.33 -45.67
CA THR A 1110 -15.01 12.14 -45.58
C THR A 1110 -14.48 11.01 -46.45
N ASP A 1111 -15.33 10.04 -46.80
CA ASP A 1111 -14.92 8.92 -47.65
C ASP A 1111 -14.84 9.29 -49.13
N PHE A 1112 -15.43 10.41 -49.54
CA PHE A 1112 -15.55 10.89 -50.92
C PHE A 1112 -14.87 12.26 -51.14
N PRO A 1113 -13.56 12.41 -50.87
CA PRO A 1113 -12.89 13.73 -50.85
C PRO A 1113 -12.84 14.44 -52.22
N ARG A 1114 -13.08 13.72 -53.32
CA ARG A 1114 -13.08 14.25 -54.70
C ARG A 1114 -14.48 14.46 -55.29
N THR A 1115 -15.54 14.22 -54.49
CA THR A 1115 -16.94 14.37 -54.94
C THR A 1115 -17.59 15.46 -54.12
N GLU A 1116 -18.20 16.45 -54.78
CA GLU A 1116 -18.98 17.47 -54.08
C GLU A 1116 -20.31 16.87 -53.60
N ILE A 1117 -20.47 16.76 -52.28
CA ILE A 1117 -21.62 16.12 -51.64
C ILE A 1117 -22.64 17.21 -51.26
N ALA A 1118 -23.78 17.22 -51.96
CA ALA A 1118 -24.90 18.12 -51.67
C ALA A 1118 -26.24 17.48 -52.06
N LEU A 1119 -27.33 17.96 -51.46
CA LEU A 1119 -28.68 17.44 -51.72
C LEU A 1119 -29.03 17.54 -53.22
N GLY A 1120 -29.53 16.45 -53.80
CA GLY A 1120 -29.86 16.33 -55.23
C GLY A 1120 -28.68 15.98 -56.15
N ARG A 1121 -27.43 15.91 -55.65
CA ARG A 1121 -26.26 15.51 -56.46
C ARG A 1121 -26.17 13.99 -56.60
N THR A 1122 -25.69 13.55 -57.77
CA THR A 1122 -25.39 12.14 -58.04
C THR A 1122 -23.97 11.79 -57.60
N VAL A 1123 -23.83 10.78 -56.75
CA VAL A 1123 -22.57 10.14 -56.38
C VAL A 1123 -22.43 8.87 -57.22
N ARG A 1124 -21.26 8.67 -57.83
CA ARG A 1124 -20.97 7.52 -58.70
C ARG A 1124 -19.80 6.71 -58.13
N ASN A 1125 -19.64 5.49 -58.61
CA ASN A 1125 -18.47 4.64 -58.37
C ASN A 1125 -18.27 4.25 -56.89
N PHE A 1126 -19.33 3.79 -56.22
CA PHE A 1126 -19.22 3.19 -54.89
C PHE A 1126 -19.83 1.79 -54.88
N SER A 1127 -19.39 0.97 -53.94
CA SER A 1127 -20.02 -0.31 -53.61
C SER A 1127 -20.87 -0.15 -52.35
N ILE A 1128 -21.88 -1.01 -52.17
CA ILE A 1128 -22.70 -1.01 -50.95
C ILE A 1128 -22.11 -2.03 -49.99
N SER A 1129 -21.68 -1.54 -48.83
CA SER A 1129 -21.14 -2.35 -47.74
C SER A 1129 -22.02 -2.26 -46.49
N PHE A 1130 -21.79 -3.18 -45.56
CA PHE A 1130 -22.57 -3.31 -44.33
C PHE A 1130 -21.65 -3.35 -43.11
N ASN A 1131 -22.10 -2.68 -42.05
CA ASN A 1131 -21.51 -2.75 -40.71
C ASN A 1131 -22.62 -2.84 -39.66
N TYR A 1132 -22.29 -2.78 -38.37
CA TYR A 1132 -23.28 -2.91 -37.30
C TYR A 1132 -24.24 -1.72 -37.18
N ARG A 1133 -23.95 -0.61 -37.87
CA ARG A 1133 -24.81 0.58 -37.92
C ARG A 1133 -25.77 0.58 -39.11
N GLY A 1134 -25.52 -0.26 -40.12
CA GLY A 1134 -26.37 -0.37 -41.30
C GLY A 1134 -25.60 -0.42 -42.61
N THR A 1135 -26.30 -0.03 -43.68
CA THR A 1135 -25.78 0.07 -45.04
C THR A 1135 -24.95 1.33 -45.22
N ILE A 1136 -23.79 1.24 -45.86
CA ILE A 1136 -22.93 2.39 -46.16
C ILE A 1136 -22.36 2.31 -47.57
N ALA A 1137 -22.28 3.43 -48.27
CA ALA A 1137 -21.55 3.55 -49.52
C ALA A 1137 -20.05 3.56 -49.26
N ASP A 1138 -19.34 2.62 -49.89
CA ASP A 1138 -17.91 2.37 -49.69
C ASP A 1138 -17.13 2.52 -51.00
N VAL A 1139 -16.09 3.35 -50.99
CA VAL A 1139 -15.19 3.59 -52.13
C VAL A 1139 -13.81 2.97 -51.93
N PHE A 1140 -13.59 2.17 -50.88
CA PHE A 1140 -12.30 1.58 -50.56
C PHE A 1140 -11.67 0.84 -51.74
N HIS A 1141 -12.49 0.11 -52.51
CA HIS A 1141 -12.04 -0.62 -53.71
C HIS A 1141 -11.59 0.29 -54.87
N HIS A 1142 -11.78 1.60 -54.76
CA HIS A 1142 -11.47 2.62 -55.76
C HIS A 1142 -10.45 3.68 -55.26
N ARG A 1143 -9.96 3.59 -54.01
CA ARG A 1143 -9.02 4.57 -53.41
C ARG A 1143 -7.59 4.56 -53.99
N GLY A 1144 -7.33 3.76 -55.01
CA GLY A 1144 -6.03 3.65 -55.70
C GLY A 1144 -6.11 3.72 -57.22
N GLN A 1145 -7.21 4.27 -57.78
CA GLN A 1145 -7.35 4.60 -59.20
C GLN A 1145 -7.35 6.11 -59.45
#